data_AF-A0AAX1EGU9-F1
#
_entry.id   AF-A0AAX1EGU9-F1
#
_cell.length_a   1.000
_cell.length_b   1.000
_cell.length_c   1.000
_cell.angle_alpha   90.00
_cell.angle_beta   90.00
_cell.angle_gamma   90.00
#
_symmetry.space_group_name_H-M   'P 1'
#
loop_
_entity.id
_entity.type
_entity.pdbx_description
1 polymer ?
#
loop_
_entity_poly.entity_id
_entity_poly.type
_entity_poly.pdbx_seq_one_letter_code
_entity_poly.pdbx_strand_id
1 'polypeptide(L)'
;MPCYGMAIINGIILFKLEVEQMVLPVDYKFKGSLSIEGIAENARLVFPGVRGEIRKPLKIDENTVLPIGTKVIIQPLNRHLPHETPRFKLTVYERVTSKRKDLPEDQRNITTKESYEVELAKPLNFLNYNEEQYERTSDVLFKEGSPSIDDVNQSRVPNCFFLAALSKVVHHPDGPAYIRSMMRQNDDGTTTVRLFNPKTLEPIYVRVENSYIVDQWGSLNRHTALWVHILEKAYASIPELLDKNDASMSSVYTGGGNEKTALAALTGLKVNSHFIANDEFQAWDVPNFFNKEIGQIEPLLEIANELPHLEAIIQGTLIGKMKVFKEQFGEAEAYARCMELLNFYMEHKDEWVRYVGDETENAQKLANIVTFVNECIHQQSDQKKGNLDLHRLKDTLTQLFIYYFVPVSENVVRGDREIFSGNYSPTDLQHYERIKAALTEGKLVTAGTLSDFKDVKGIRAKHAYTVLDVIEKQVPNAKGEIKNVYFVRLRNPWGSTGRLYLPDTDTLEIRVEESRGAAIFDLELKDFCRYYSNYDITACSNPLFSIPAQKETLNERLVNVLEQWNIHNQSSHYELQEAVDKYRHCVNSLIAIELSQLDLIDEEQRSAINDILKGSSIVSEEEKKEKILEQINPARFPYIQGDAAQIKNHVYELLIYQWHRQNNSLTQEQIIDFEDRLIKKASIDNPLWKQLRENHQHLHVIVTHNIQYILPAILREGSSLLEVMNTQREQIPEKDSGMYRFYLEAYFLNYQKLLHYVRGFSEYQNLLKRLHLSFQNDEMEIFNEKIQDMIRKTEDLKAISEDVKKIAKETREIAYSDSHENDYWQMDSEAIKHLDNKLDALGLEAKKYQPVDEVEVKEKEHFFRLLDSIANLFKNFATLFEKLHRKPQNDYEKIAEKDKEARPINPGKVAGIFVPIQQNADAQLKSAFDDSQPVSSPAA
;
A
#
# COMPACT_ATOMS: atom_id res chain seq x y z
N MET A 1 28.69 34.95 -15.93
CA MET A 1 29.02 33.74 -16.73
C MET A 1 30.03 32.93 -15.96
N PRO A 2 29.66 31.75 -15.43
CA PRO A 2 30.63 30.73 -15.09
C PRO A 2 30.46 29.50 -15.98
N CYS A 3 31.59 29.03 -16.49
CA CYS A 3 31.74 27.79 -17.24
C CYS A 3 31.44 26.59 -16.34
N TYR A 4 30.42 25.80 -16.71
CA TYR A 4 30.27 24.43 -16.23
C TYR A 4 31.22 23.55 -17.05
N GLY A 5 32.30 23.07 -16.42
CA GLY A 5 33.14 22.02 -16.98
C GLY A 5 32.45 20.68 -16.78
N MET A 6 31.79 20.18 -17.83
CA MET A 6 31.40 18.78 -17.96
C MET A 6 32.65 17.93 -18.20
N ALA A 7 32.91 16.98 -17.31
CA ALA A 7 33.79 15.85 -17.61
C ALA A 7 32.90 14.66 -18.00
N ILE A 8 32.92 14.33 -19.29
CA ILE A 8 32.28 13.15 -19.87
C ILE A 8 33.27 11.98 -19.71
N ILE A 9 32.96 11.01 -18.85
CA ILE A 9 33.57 9.68 -18.84
C ILE A 9 32.47 8.66 -18.44
N ASN A 10 31.91 7.93 -19.42
CA ASN A 10 31.12 6.68 -19.29
C ASN A 10 30.16 6.53 -18.07
N GLY A 11 29.54 7.62 -17.61
CA GLY A 11 28.76 7.65 -16.38
C GLY A 11 27.28 7.89 -16.66
N ILE A 12 26.43 7.01 -16.12
CA ILE A 12 24.99 7.25 -15.96
C ILE A 12 24.84 8.60 -15.25
N ILE A 13 24.25 9.59 -15.92
CA ILE A 13 23.93 10.88 -15.30
C ILE A 13 22.71 10.64 -14.41
N LEU A 14 22.95 10.27 -13.15
CA LEU A 14 21.95 10.42 -12.10
C LEU A 14 21.90 11.91 -11.76
N PHE A 15 20.76 12.54 -12.02
CA PHE A 15 20.59 13.97 -11.83
C PHE A 15 20.41 14.27 -10.33
N LYS A 16 20.32 15.57 -10.02
CA LYS A 16 20.08 16.05 -8.66
C LYS A 16 18.63 15.68 -8.32
N LEU A 17 18.42 14.93 -7.23
CA LEU A 17 17.08 14.73 -6.66
C LEU A 17 16.51 16.10 -6.29
N GLU A 18 15.65 16.67 -7.15
CA GLU A 18 15.01 17.98 -6.95
C GLU A 18 13.66 17.88 -6.23
N VAL A 19 13.36 16.72 -5.65
CA VAL A 19 12.01 16.31 -5.24
C VAL A 19 12.01 15.98 -3.76
N GLU A 20 11.01 16.46 -3.01
CA GLU A 20 10.84 16.17 -1.58
C GLU A 20 10.49 14.69 -1.36
N GLN A 21 11.37 13.97 -0.66
CA GLN A 21 11.07 12.59 -0.25
C GLN A 21 10.22 12.60 1.01
N MET A 22 9.04 12.02 0.85
CA MET A 22 8.02 11.81 1.86
C MET A 22 8.54 10.96 3.03
N VAL A 23 8.87 11.63 4.12
CA VAL A 23 8.96 10.95 5.41
C VAL A 23 7.73 11.22 6.25
N LEU A 24 7.33 10.22 7.04
CA LEU A 24 6.20 10.35 7.95
C LEU A 24 6.48 11.43 9.01
N PRO A 25 5.53 12.35 9.24
CA PRO A 25 5.59 13.25 10.38
C PRO A 25 5.56 12.48 11.70
N VAL A 26 6.20 12.98 12.75
CA VAL A 26 6.29 12.27 14.05
C VAL A 26 4.91 11.91 14.65
N ASP A 27 3.91 12.76 14.43
CA ASP A 27 2.55 12.62 14.96
C ASP A 27 1.54 12.02 13.95
N TYR A 28 2.04 11.36 12.90
CA TYR A 28 1.20 10.85 11.81
C TYR A 28 0.07 9.91 12.27
N LYS A 29 0.27 9.15 13.36
CA LYS A 29 -0.74 8.24 13.90
C LYS A 29 -2.00 8.97 14.36
N PHE A 30 -1.89 10.24 14.77
CA PHE A 30 -2.99 11.04 15.31
C PHE A 30 -3.42 12.18 14.38
N LYS A 31 -2.47 12.80 13.68
CA LYS A 31 -2.73 13.95 12.77
C LYS A 31 -2.73 13.57 11.29
N GLY A 32 -2.39 12.35 10.91
CA GLY A 32 -2.28 11.91 9.53
C GLY A 32 -0.90 12.13 8.91
N SER A 33 -0.62 11.40 7.83
CA SER A 33 0.70 11.29 7.18
C SER A 33 0.80 12.03 5.86
N LEU A 34 -0.24 12.76 5.43
CA LEU A 34 -0.12 13.62 4.26
C LEU A 34 0.94 14.70 4.53
N SER A 35 1.89 14.83 3.62
CA SER A 35 2.89 15.91 3.71
C SER A 35 2.27 17.24 3.26
N ILE A 36 2.60 18.31 3.98
CA ILE A 36 1.95 19.62 3.85
C ILE A 36 2.85 20.71 3.27
N GLU A 37 4.16 20.50 3.18
CA GLU A 37 5.08 21.49 2.61
C GLU A 37 4.78 21.72 1.12
N GLY A 38 4.71 22.99 0.72
CA GLY A 38 4.27 23.44 -0.62
C GLY A 38 2.78 23.24 -0.95
N ILE A 39 2.16 22.16 -0.45
CA ILE A 39 0.75 21.84 -0.69
C ILE A 39 -0.17 22.73 0.16
N ALA A 40 0.15 22.98 1.44
CA ALA A 40 -0.72 23.73 2.35
C ALA A 40 -0.90 25.19 1.93
N GLU A 41 0.11 25.80 1.31
CA GLU A 41 0.04 27.17 0.78
C GLU A 41 -0.89 27.26 -0.45
N ASN A 42 -0.95 26.20 -1.25
CA ASN A 42 -1.73 26.12 -2.49
C ASN A 42 -3.12 25.49 -2.30
N ALA A 43 -3.33 24.72 -1.22
CA ALA A 43 -4.60 24.07 -0.95
C ALA A 43 -5.66 25.11 -0.57
N ARG A 44 -6.72 25.17 -1.39
CA ARG A 44 -7.84 26.09 -1.18
C ARG A 44 -8.54 25.77 0.15
N LEU A 45 -8.63 26.78 1.03
CA LEU A 45 -9.46 26.72 2.24
C LEU A 45 -10.92 26.95 1.86
N VAL A 46 -11.78 25.97 2.15
CA VAL A 46 -13.21 26.02 1.83
C VAL A 46 -14.05 25.95 3.12
N PHE A 47 -15.07 26.80 3.19
CA PHE A 47 -16.10 26.77 4.23
C PHE A 47 -17.41 26.30 3.60
N PRO A 48 -17.76 25.00 3.69
CA PRO A 48 -18.99 24.50 3.10
C PRO A 48 -20.21 25.21 3.66
N GLY A 49 -21.21 25.43 2.81
CA GLY A 49 -22.44 26.09 3.18
C GLY A 49 -23.39 25.20 3.97
N VAL A 50 -24.24 25.86 4.75
CA VAL A 50 -25.27 25.23 5.57
C VAL A 50 -26.65 25.77 5.22
N ARG A 51 -27.68 24.94 5.37
CA ARG A 51 -29.08 25.34 5.20
C ARG A 51 -29.51 26.40 6.22
N GLY A 52 -30.20 27.41 5.71
CA GLY A 52 -30.81 28.48 6.48
C GLY A 52 -31.85 29.22 5.66
N GLU A 53 -32.11 30.47 6.02
CA GLU A 53 -33.12 31.30 5.36
C GLU A 53 -32.81 32.80 5.42
N ILE A 54 -33.46 33.54 4.53
CA ILE A 54 -33.40 34.99 4.47
C ILE A 54 -34.31 35.59 5.56
N ARG A 55 -33.73 36.37 6.47
CA ARG A 55 -34.40 37.01 7.61
C ARG A 55 -35.00 38.39 7.27
N LYS A 56 -34.37 39.11 6.34
CA LYS A 56 -34.81 40.42 5.85
C LYS A 56 -34.65 40.44 4.33
N PRO A 57 -35.52 41.15 3.58
CA PRO A 57 -35.43 41.20 2.13
C PRO A 57 -34.02 41.60 1.71
N LEU A 58 -33.40 40.77 0.87
CA LEU A 58 -32.02 40.95 0.45
C LEU A 58 -32.00 41.29 -1.03
N LYS A 59 -31.66 42.54 -1.34
CA LYS A 59 -31.46 42.98 -2.72
C LYS A 59 -30.13 42.43 -3.22
N ILE A 60 -30.15 41.62 -4.28
CA ILE A 60 -28.96 41.06 -4.92
C ILE A 60 -28.46 42.02 -6.00
N ASP A 61 -29.37 42.46 -6.87
CA ASP A 61 -29.11 43.41 -7.95
C ASP A 61 -30.36 44.29 -8.20
N GLU A 62 -30.39 45.06 -9.29
CA GLU A 62 -31.53 45.95 -9.61
C GLU A 62 -32.85 45.22 -9.85
N ASN A 63 -32.79 43.98 -10.34
CA ASN A 63 -33.96 43.19 -10.75
C ASN A 63 -34.27 42.04 -9.78
N THR A 64 -33.33 41.67 -8.90
CA THR A 64 -33.42 40.49 -8.05
C THR A 64 -33.41 40.87 -6.56
N VAL A 65 -34.49 40.51 -5.86
CA VAL A 65 -34.61 40.62 -4.40
C VAL A 65 -35.05 39.27 -3.84
N LEU A 66 -34.28 38.71 -2.90
CA LEU A 66 -34.68 37.53 -2.16
C LEU A 66 -35.62 37.94 -1.01
N PRO A 67 -36.88 37.46 -0.98
CA PRO A 67 -37.83 37.82 0.08
C PRO A 67 -37.49 37.15 1.43
N ILE A 68 -38.15 37.63 2.49
CA ILE A 68 -38.08 36.99 3.82
C ILE A 68 -38.60 35.55 3.72
N GLY A 69 -37.91 34.62 4.39
CA GLY A 69 -38.28 33.21 4.45
C GLY A 69 -37.77 32.37 3.27
N THR A 70 -37.14 32.98 2.26
CA THR A 70 -36.48 32.21 1.19
C THR A 70 -35.43 31.29 1.77
N LYS A 71 -35.55 29.99 1.46
CA LYS A 71 -34.62 28.96 1.88
C LYS A 71 -33.35 29.03 1.04
N VAL A 72 -32.21 29.11 1.71
CA VAL A 72 -30.90 29.27 1.09
C VAL A 72 -29.85 28.41 1.78
N ILE A 73 -28.94 27.85 0.99
CA ILE A 73 -27.66 27.35 1.49
C ILE A 73 -26.74 28.56 1.62
N ILE A 74 -26.18 28.75 2.80
CA ILE A 74 -25.35 29.90 3.14
C ILE A 74 -23.90 29.44 3.21
N GLN A 75 -23.12 29.69 2.16
CA GLN A 75 -21.71 29.35 2.06
C GLN A 75 -20.81 30.58 2.30
N PRO A 76 -20.03 30.64 3.38
CA PRO A 76 -19.04 31.70 3.58
C PRO A 76 -17.88 31.58 2.58
N LEU A 77 -17.44 32.71 1.99
CA LEU A 77 -16.35 32.72 1.01
C LEU A 77 -15.00 33.21 1.58
N ASN A 78 -15.03 34.13 2.54
CA ASN A 78 -13.82 34.76 3.11
C ASN A 78 -13.82 34.81 4.64
N ARG A 79 -14.39 33.80 5.31
CA ARG A 79 -14.47 33.75 6.80
C ARG A 79 -13.11 33.88 7.50
N HIS A 80 -12.03 33.44 6.85
CA HIS A 80 -10.66 33.53 7.35
C HIS A 80 -10.06 34.95 7.28
N LEU A 81 -10.72 35.90 6.62
CA LEU A 81 -10.28 37.28 6.44
C LEU A 81 -11.21 38.22 7.25
N PRO A 82 -11.09 38.28 8.59
CA PRO A 82 -12.01 39.04 9.44
C PRO A 82 -11.97 40.55 9.22
N HIS A 83 -10.94 41.05 8.52
CA HIS A 83 -10.80 42.47 8.17
C HIS A 83 -11.50 42.85 6.85
N GLU A 84 -11.90 41.86 6.04
CA GLU A 84 -12.71 42.09 4.84
C GLU A 84 -14.20 42.09 5.17
N THR A 85 -15.00 42.73 4.31
CA THR A 85 -16.46 42.57 4.36
C THR A 85 -16.81 41.09 4.14
N PRO A 86 -17.65 40.48 5.00
CA PRO A 86 -18.06 39.09 4.83
C PRO A 86 -18.77 38.86 3.50
N ARG A 87 -18.28 37.88 2.74
CA ARG A 87 -18.83 37.43 1.46
C ARG A 87 -19.47 36.06 1.61
N PHE A 88 -20.60 35.89 0.95
CA PHE A 88 -21.36 34.64 0.96
C PHE A 88 -21.81 34.27 -0.44
N LYS A 89 -21.81 32.97 -0.73
CA LYS A 89 -22.59 32.39 -1.81
C LYS A 89 -23.89 31.84 -1.23
N LEU A 90 -25.02 32.30 -1.77
CA LEU A 90 -26.37 31.94 -1.37
C LEU A 90 -27.03 31.13 -2.48
N THR A 91 -27.27 29.85 -2.24
CA THR A 91 -27.96 28.97 -3.20
C THR A 91 -29.39 28.74 -2.76
N VAL A 92 -30.37 29.20 -3.56
CA VAL A 92 -31.79 28.99 -3.25
C VAL A 92 -32.12 27.50 -3.37
N TYR A 93 -32.92 26.97 -2.44
CA TYR A 93 -33.36 25.58 -2.52
C TYR A 93 -34.82 25.39 -2.13
N GLU A 94 -35.40 24.29 -2.59
CA GLU A 94 -36.70 23.77 -2.18
C GLU A 94 -36.55 22.36 -1.60
N ARG A 95 -37.38 22.04 -0.61
CA ARG A 95 -37.38 20.69 -0.01
C ARG A 95 -38.11 19.73 -0.94
N VAL A 96 -37.52 18.56 -1.15
CA VAL A 96 -38.19 17.45 -1.85
C VAL A 96 -38.96 16.65 -0.83
N THR A 97 -40.26 16.45 -1.04
CA THR A 97 -41.05 15.59 -0.15
C THR A 97 -40.62 14.13 -0.38
N SER A 98 -39.99 13.52 0.62
CA SER A 98 -39.63 12.11 0.54
C SER A 98 -40.89 11.23 0.54
N LYS A 99 -40.94 10.28 -0.39
CA LYS A 99 -41.94 9.19 -0.38
C LYS A 99 -41.49 8.00 0.49
N ARG A 100 -40.22 7.97 0.92
CA ARG A 100 -39.57 6.85 1.61
C ARG A 100 -39.33 7.21 3.08
N LYS A 101 -40.02 6.51 3.99
CA LYS A 101 -39.88 6.68 5.44
C LYS A 101 -38.79 5.79 6.05
N ASP A 102 -38.38 4.78 5.31
CA ASP A 102 -37.39 3.76 5.66
C ASP A 102 -35.94 4.20 5.43
N LEU A 103 -35.72 5.33 4.75
CA LEU A 103 -34.43 5.99 4.52
C LEU A 103 -34.40 7.33 5.29
N PRO A 104 -33.76 7.39 6.47
CA PRO A 104 -33.63 8.63 7.24
C PRO A 104 -32.99 9.79 6.46
N GLU A 105 -32.05 9.48 5.56
CA GLU A 105 -31.30 10.44 4.75
C GLU A 105 -32.13 11.09 3.64
N ASP A 106 -33.08 10.35 3.06
CA ASP A 106 -33.91 10.84 1.94
C ASP A 106 -34.84 11.98 2.37
N GLN A 107 -35.12 12.08 3.67
CA GLN A 107 -35.92 13.15 4.28
C GLN A 107 -35.24 14.52 4.19
N ARG A 108 -33.94 14.57 3.88
CA ARG A 108 -33.16 15.80 3.76
C ARG A 108 -32.88 16.22 2.32
N ASN A 109 -33.42 15.53 1.32
CA ASN A 109 -33.23 15.88 -0.09
C ASN A 109 -33.83 17.25 -0.43
N ILE A 110 -33.12 17.95 -1.30
CA ILE A 110 -33.46 19.29 -1.79
C ILE A 110 -33.27 19.39 -3.31
N THR A 111 -33.92 20.36 -3.92
CA THR A 111 -33.64 20.82 -5.27
C THR A 111 -33.06 22.22 -5.19
N THR A 112 -31.83 22.41 -5.69
CA THR A 112 -31.15 23.70 -5.76
C THR A 112 -31.57 24.47 -7.01
N LYS A 113 -31.63 25.80 -6.90
CA LYS A 113 -31.93 26.73 -7.99
C LYS A 113 -30.74 27.67 -8.23
N GLU A 114 -30.99 28.96 -8.44
CA GLU A 114 -29.98 29.97 -8.67
C GLU A 114 -29.09 30.19 -7.44
N SER A 115 -27.83 30.56 -7.70
CA SER A 115 -26.84 30.92 -6.69
C SER A 115 -26.42 32.37 -6.87
N TYR A 116 -26.25 33.09 -5.77
CA TYR A 116 -25.90 34.51 -5.75
C TYR A 116 -24.72 34.76 -4.83
N GLU A 117 -23.74 35.58 -5.25
CA GLU A 117 -22.67 36.05 -4.38
C GLU A 117 -23.01 37.43 -3.82
N VAL A 118 -22.87 37.60 -2.50
CA VAL A 118 -23.26 38.82 -1.79
C VAL A 118 -22.24 39.23 -0.74
N GLU A 119 -22.13 40.55 -0.54
CA GLU A 119 -21.35 41.16 0.54
C GLU A 119 -22.27 41.67 1.65
N LEU A 120 -22.05 41.23 2.90
CA LEU A 120 -22.91 41.56 4.03
C LEU A 120 -22.08 41.99 5.24
N ALA A 121 -22.05 43.30 5.54
CA ALA A 121 -21.34 43.82 6.71
C ALA A 121 -21.92 43.36 8.07
N LYS A 122 -23.22 43.04 8.11
CA LYS A 122 -23.93 42.52 9.31
C LYS A 122 -24.78 41.31 8.92
N PRO A 123 -24.17 40.15 8.63
CA PRO A 123 -24.87 39.02 8.01
C PRO A 123 -26.05 38.52 8.85
N LEU A 124 -25.94 38.52 10.19
CA LEU A 124 -27.02 38.09 11.10
C LEU A 124 -28.31 38.95 11.03
N ASN A 125 -28.25 40.12 10.41
CA ASN A 125 -29.44 40.92 10.13
C ASN A 125 -30.26 40.37 8.96
N PHE A 126 -29.60 39.69 8.00
CA PHE A 126 -30.17 39.23 6.74
C PHE A 126 -30.29 37.71 6.66
N LEU A 127 -29.42 36.99 7.36
CA LEU A 127 -29.28 35.54 7.29
C LEU A 127 -29.65 34.90 8.63
N ASN A 128 -30.35 33.77 8.57
CA ASN A 128 -30.72 32.96 9.72
C ASN A 128 -30.17 31.53 9.54
N TYR A 129 -29.46 31.02 10.56
CA TYR A 129 -28.82 29.70 10.57
C TYR A 129 -29.60 28.72 11.47
N ASN A 130 -30.87 28.50 11.14
CA ASN A 130 -31.80 27.77 11.99
C ASN A 130 -31.99 26.29 11.64
N GLU A 131 -31.44 25.80 10.52
CA GLU A 131 -31.61 24.40 10.10
C GLU A 131 -30.41 23.52 10.43
N GLU A 132 -29.19 23.98 10.11
CA GLU A 132 -27.95 23.24 10.39
C GLU A 132 -26.75 24.19 10.55
N GLN A 133 -25.69 23.71 11.21
CA GLN A 133 -24.44 24.45 11.41
C GLN A 133 -23.26 23.48 11.52
N TYR A 134 -22.05 24.00 11.33
CA TYR A 134 -20.81 23.25 11.64
C TYR A 134 -20.35 23.54 13.06
N GLU A 135 -20.21 22.50 13.88
CA GLU A 135 -19.66 22.57 15.22
C GLU A 135 -18.16 22.27 15.17
N ARG A 136 -17.33 23.25 15.56
CA ARG A 136 -15.88 23.08 15.57
C ARG A 136 -15.45 22.14 16.69
N THR A 137 -14.41 21.36 16.45
CA THR A 137 -13.80 20.48 17.44
C THR A 137 -12.28 20.59 17.41
N SER A 138 -11.66 20.36 18.57
CA SER A 138 -10.22 20.21 18.75
C SER A 138 -9.79 18.74 18.85
N ASP A 139 -10.70 17.80 18.59
CA ASP A 139 -10.38 16.37 18.60
C ASP A 139 -9.27 16.04 17.62
N VAL A 140 -8.45 15.05 17.97
CA VAL A 140 -7.47 14.48 17.04
C VAL A 140 -8.18 13.81 15.87
N LEU A 141 -7.57 13.90 14.69
CA LEU A 141 -8.13 13.34 13.46
C LEU A 141 -8.33 11.82 13.58
N PHE A 142 -7.31 11.14 14.13
CA PHE A 142 -7.30 9.71 14.42
C PHE A 142 -7.14 9.49 15.92
N LYS A 143 -8.15 8.90 16.56
CA LYS A 143 -8.08 8.48 17.97
C LYS A 143 -7.16 7.27 18.11
N GLU A 144 -6.83 6.90 19.34
CA GLU A 144 -6.06 5.68 19.62
C GLU A 144 -6.76 4.45 19.01
N GLY A 145 -6.00 3.65 18.25
CA GLY A 145 -6.53 2.59 17.40
C GLY A 145 -6.26 2.83 15.91
N SER A 146 -6.50 1.80 15.10
CA SER A 146 -6.40 1.93 13.65
C SER A 146 -7.76 2.39 13.08
N PRO A 147 -7.81 3.32 12.10
CA PRO A 147 -9.01 3.60 11.32
C PRO A 147 -9.67 2.30 10.88
N SER A 148 -10.98 2.22 11.06
CA SER A 148 -11.71 0.98 10.76
C SER A 148 -13.07 1.26 10.14
N ILE A 149 -13.68 0.21 9.59
CA ILE A 149 -15.03 0.29 9.02
C ILE A 149 -16.09 0.66 10.07
N ASP A 150 -15.82 0.42 11.36
CA ASP A 150 -16.75 0.74 12.45
C ASP A 150 -16.79 2.24 12.77
N ASP A 151 -15.84 3.02 12.26
CA ASP A 151 -15.91 4.48 12.30
C ASP A 151 -16.99 5.05 11.37
N VAL A 152 -17.41 4.26 10.38
CA VAL A 152 -18.33 4.69 9.31
C VAL A 152 -19.77 4.31 9.66
N ASN A 153 -20.52 5.27 10.21
CA ASN A 153 -21.92 5.12 10.58
C ASN A 153 -22.78 6.28 10.04
N GLN A 154 -23.31 6.08 8.84
CA GLN A 154 -24.24 7.01 8.20
C GLN A 154 -25.52 7.16 9.03
N SER A 155 -26.15 8.33 8.99
CA SER A 155 -27.51 8.50 9.49
C SER A 155 -28.36 9.39 8.58
N ARG A 156 -28.29 10.72 8.71
CA ARG A 156 -29.25 11.63 8.08
C ARG A 156 -28.71 12.31 6.81
N VAL A 157 -27.47 12.04 6.42
CA VAL A 157 -26.86 12.59 5.20
C VAL A 157 -27.00 11.59 4.04
N PRO A 158 -27.48 11.98 2.85
CA PRO A 158 -27.73 11.09 1.71
C PRO A 158 -26.47 10.73 0.91
N ASN A 159 -25.47 10.18 1.58
CA ASN A 159 -24.15 9.88 1.01
C ASN A 159 -23.71 8.42 1.20
N CYS A 160 -24.67 7.50 1.23
CA CYS A 160 -24.41 6.06 1.32
C CYS A 160 -23.38 5.58 0.29
N PHE A 161 -23.44 6.10 -0.96
CA PHE A 161 -22.49 5.78 -2.03
C PHE A 161 -21.04 6.11 -1.65
N PHE A 162 -20.82 7.27 -1.00
CA PHE A 162 -19.50 7.72 -0.57
C PHE A 162 -19.02 6.88 0.61
N LEU A 163 -19.89 6.63 1.59
CA LEU A 163 -19.54 5.88 2.79
C LEU A 163 -19.35 4.38 2.54
N ALA A 164 -20.06 3.79 1.57
CA ALA A 164 -19.83 2.43 1.11
C ALA A 164 -18.45 2.28 0.44
N ALA A 165 -18.07 3.26 -0.40
CA ALA A 165 -16.74 3.31 -0.99
C ALA A 165 -15.64 3.52 0.06
N LEU A 166 -15.85 4.46 1.00
CA LEU A 166 -14.90 4.73 2.08
C LEU A 166 -14.70 3.53 3.00
N SER A 167 -15.79 2.85 3.34
CA SER A 167 -15.78 1.59 4.09
C SER A 167 -14.97 0.51 3.37
N LYS A 168 -15.04 0.44 2.04
CA LYS A 168 -14.24 -0.51 1.28
C LYS A 168 -12.75 -0.17 1.31
N VAL A 169 -12.41 1.11 1.19
CA VAL A 169 -11.02 1.60 1.26
C VAL A 169 -10.40 1.26 2.62
N VAL A 170 -11.05 1.61 3.73
CA VAL A 170 -10.49 1.37 5.08
C VAL A 170 -10.47 -0.12 5.46
N HIS A 171 -11.35 -0.94 4.88
CA HIS A 171 -11.37 -2.39 5.12
C HIS A 171 -10.25 -3.15 4.39
N HIS A 172 -9.58 -2.53 3.41
CA HIS A 172 -8.38 -3.10 2.82
C HIS A 172 -7.29 -3.28 3.91
N PRO A 173 -6.46 -4.35 3.88
CA PRO A 173 -5.40 -4.56 4.89
C PRO A 173 -4.51 -3.34 5.12
N ASP A 174 -4.05 -2.71 4.03
CA ASP A 174 -3.25 -1.46 4.07
C ASP A 174 -4.11 -0.17 4.05
N GLY A 175 -5.43 -0.32 4.05
CA GLY A 175 -6.41 0.76 4.00
C GLY A 175 -6.26 1.80 5.11
N PRO A 176 -6.01 1.44 6.37
CA PRO A 176 -5.86 2.41 7.44
C PRO A 176 -4.65 3.35 7.25
N ALA A 177 -3.52 2.83 6.78
CA ALA A 177 -2.34 3.63 6.43
C ALA A 177 -2.62 4.53 5.22
N TYR A 178 -3.35 4.00 4.23
CA TYR A 178 -3.83 4.80 3.09
C TYR A 178 -4.70 5.98 3.54
N ILE A 179 -5.72 5.75 4.38
CA ILE A 179 -6.58 6.82 4.92
C ILE A 179 -5.77 7.87 5.69
N ARG A 180 -4.80 7.46 6.51
CA ARG A 180 -3.89 8.41 7.18
C ARG A 180 -3.09 9.24 6.17
N SER A 181 -2.67 8.65 5.06
CA SER A 181 -1.91 9.35 4.01
C SER A 181 -2.75 10.32 3.18
N MET A 182 -4.08 10.24 3.26
CA MET A 182 -4.96 11.17 2.56
C MET A 182 -5.11 12.51 3.29
N MET A 183 -4.72 12.60 4.56
CA MET A 183 -5.06 13.76 5.40
C MET A 183 -3.92 14.22 6.29
N ARG A 184 -3.93 15.53 6.58
CA ARG A 184 -3.06 16.14 7.59
C ARG A 184 -3.83 17.20 8.39
N GLN A 185 -3.96 16.96 9.68
CA GLN A 185 -4.48 17.94 10.62
C GLN A 185 -3.41 19.03 10.84
N ASN A 186 -3.79 20.27 10.57
CA ASN A 186 -2.92 21.45 10.68
C ASN A 186 -3.06 22.08 12.07
N ASP A 187 -2.07 22.89 12.46
CA ASP A 187 -2.07 23.58 13.76
C ASP A 187 -3.01 24.80 13.81
N ASP A 188 -3.61 25.19 12.67
CA ASP A 188 -4.55 26.32 12.54
C ASP A 188 -6.02 25.93 12.77
N GLY A 189 -6.30 24.69 13.18
CA GLY A 189 -7.66 24.17 13.39
C GLY A 189 -8.36 23.71 12.10
N THR A 190 -7.60 23.51 11.02
CA THR A 190 -8.06 22.91 9.77
C THR A 190 -7.43 21.54 9.52
N THR A 191 -7.93 20.82 8.52
CA THR A 191 -7.30 19.61 7.98
C THR A 191 -7.18 19.76 6.47
N THR A 192 -6.00 19.46 5.93
CA THR A 192 -5.75 19.32 4.49
C THR A 192 -6.06 17.89 4.08
N VAL A 193 -6.81 17.72 2.99
CA VAL A 193 -7.26 16.43 2.47
C VAL A 193 -6.89 16.31 1.00
N ARG A 194 -6.32 15.17 0.62
CA ARG A 194 -6.12 14.72 -0.76
C ARG A 194 -7.31 13.86 -1.20
N LEU A 195 -7.99 14.30 -2.24
CA LEU A 195 -8.94 13.53 -3.04
C LEU A 195 -8.43 13.47 -4.48
N PHE A 196 -9.20 12.87 -5.38
CA PHE A 196 -8.90 12.81 -6.80
C PHE A 196 -10.09 13.27 -7.63
N ASN A 197 -9.80 13.88 -8.78
CA ASN A 197 -10.84 14.17 -9.76
C ASN A 197 -11.30 12.84 -10.39
N PRO A 198 -12.57 12.44 -10.32
CA PRO A 198 -13.04 11.16 -10.86
C PRO A 198 -12.97 11.08 -12.40
N LYS A 199 -12.84 12.22 -13.10
CA LYS A 199 -12.71 12.29 -14.57
C LYS A 199 -11.24 12.21 -15.01
N THR A 200 -10.33 12.95 -14.37
CA THR A 200 -8.90 13.00 -14.77
C THR A 200 -8.00 12.07 -13.95
N LEU A 201 -8.48 11.60 -12.79
CA LEU A 201 -7.74 10.86 -11.76
C LEU A 201 -6.58 11.62 -11.13
N GLU A 202 -6.51 12.94 -11.34
CA GLU A 202 -5.48 13.79 -10.76
C GLU A 202 -5.80 14.16 -9.30
N PRO A 203 -4.78 14.28 -8.43
CA PRO A 203 -5.00 14.65 -7.04
C PRO A 203 -5.50 16.09 -6.91
N ILE A 204 -6.47 16.29 -6.01
CA ILE A 204 -7.00 17.60 -5.60
C ILE A 204 -6.79 17.73 -4.09
N TYR A 205 -6.24 18.87 -3.68
CA TYR A 205 -6.03 19.19 -2.27
C TYR A 205 -7.00 20.26 -1.82
N VAL A 206 -7.73 19.99 -0.74
CA VAL A 206 -8.67 20.93 -0.13
C VAL A 206 -8.40 21.03 1.36
N ARG A 207 -8.51 22.23 1.91
CA ARG A 207 -8.39 22.48 3.35
C ARG A 207 -9.76 22.83 3.92
N VAL A 208 -10.15 22.17 5.01
CA VAL A 208 -11.46 22.37 5.66
C VAL A 208 -11.30 22.53 7.17
N GLU A 209 -12.17 23.31 7.82
CA GLU A 209 -12.14 23.45 9.28
C GLU A 209 -12.45 22.12 9.98
N ASN A 210 -11.80 21.86 11.12
CA ASN A 210 -12.04 20.71 11.98
C ASN A 210 -13.41 20.86 12.65
N SER A 211 -14.43 20.23 12.08
CA SER A 211 -15.82 20.34 12.51
C SER A 211 -16.66 19.22 11.94
N TYR A 212 -17.79 18.94 12.57
CA TYR A 212 -18.85 18.08 12.03
C TYR A 212 -20.16 18.87 11.91
N ILE A 213 -21.06 18.42 11.03
CA ILE A 213 -22.33 19.08 10.77
C ILE A 213 -23.39 18.63 11.79
N VAL A 214 -24.08 19.60 12.39
CA VAL A 214 -25.11 19.38 13.42
C VAL A 214 -26.40 20.11 13.06
N ASP A 215 -27.50 19.65 13.63
CA ASP A 215 -28.77 20.39 13.71
C ASP A 215 -29.28 20.43 15.15
N GLN A 216 -30.52 20.86 15.35
CA GLN A 216 -31.15 20.93 16.68
C GLN A 216 -31.22 19.58 17.43
N TRP A 217 -30.99 18.45 16.75
CA TRP A 217 -30.95 17.12 17.35
C TRP A 217 -29.52 16.57 17.50
N GLY A 218 -28.50 17.38 17.22
CA GLY A 218 -27.08 17.01 17.26
C GLY A 218 -26.50 16.65 15.90
N SER A 219 -25.41 15.87 15.88
CA SER A 219 -24.71 15.47 14.65
C SER A 219 -25.63 14.81 13.63
N LEU A 220 -25.50 15.16 12.35
CA LEU A 220 -26.30 14.56 11.29
C LEU A 220 -25.93 13.10 11.01
N ASN A 221 -24.69 12.72 11.26
CA ASN A 221 -24.19 11.34 11.16
C ASN A 221 -23.69 10.84 12.52
N ARG A 222 -23.46 9.53 12.63
CA ARG A 222 -23.10 8.84 13.89
C ARG A 222 -21.68 8.29 13.87
N HIS A 223 -20.80 8.85 13.06
CA HIS A 223 -19.39 8.46 13.00
C HIS A 223 -18.74 8.54 14.38
N THR A 224 -17.86 7.61 14.70
CA THR A 224 -17.16 7.56 16.01
C THR A 224 -15.82 8.29 15.99
N ALA A 225 -15.31 8.60 14.79
CA ALA A 225 -14.03 9.25 14.57
C ALA A 225 -14.13 10.47 13.65
N LEU A 226 -13.30 11.49 13.94
CA LEU A 226 -13.30 12.77 13.24
C LEU A 226 -12.90 12.63 11.76
N TRP A 227 -11.97 11.73 11.45
CA TRP A 227 -11.48 11.52 10.08
C TRP A 227 -12.60 11.26 9.06
N VAL A 228 -13.69 10.58 9.45
CA VAL A 228 -14.82 10.32 8.55
C VAL A 228 -15.58 11.61 8.24
N HIS A 229 -15.88 12.40 9.27
CA HIS A 229 -16.53 13.70 9.11
C HIS A 229 -15.71 14.66 8.24
N ILE A 230 -14.38 14.65 8.40
CA ILE A 230 -13.48 15.49 7.61
C ILE A 230 -13.49 15.06 6.14
N LEU A 231 -13.45 13.75 5.83
CA LEU A 231 -13.53 13.27 4.45
C LEU A 231 -14.88 13.59 3.78
N GLU A 232 -16.01 13.41 4.48
CA GLU A 232 -17.32 13.82 3.96
C GLU A 232 -17.35 15.33 3.67
N LYS A 233 -16.85 16.14 4.61
CA LYS A 233 -16.80 17.59 4.47
C LYS A 233 -15.89 18.03 3.32
N ALA A 234 -14.71 17.42 3.19
CA ALA A 234 -13.76 17.69 2.12
C ALA A 234 -14.32 17.32 0.75
N TYR A 235 -14.97 16.16 0.64
CA TYR A 235 -15.66 15.76 -0.60
C TYR A 235 -16.75 16.76 -0.99
N ALA A 236 -17.57 17.19 -0.02
CA ALA A 236 -18.59 18.23 -0.23
C ALA A 236 -18.03 19.64 -0.47
N SER A 237 -16.72 19.84 -0.29
CA SER A 237 -16.05 21.12 -0.53
C SER A 237 -15.60 21.30 -1.98
N ILE A 238 -15.68 20.25 -2.79
CA ILE A 238 -15.24 20.23 -4.19
C ILE A 238 -16.46 19.91 -5.07
N PRO A 239 -17.36 20.88 -5.30
CA PRO A 239 -18.60 20.65 -6.04
C PRO A 239 -18.38 20.16 -7.48
N GLU A 240 -17.21 20.43 -8.05
CA GLU A 240 -16.80 19.98 -9.39
C GLU A 240 -16.71 18.44 -9.49
N LEU A 241 -16.57 17.71 -8.37
CA LEU A 241 -16.56 16.23 -8.38
C LEU A 241 -17.91 15.63 -8.81
N LEU A 242 -19.01 16.37 -8.60
CA LEU A 242 -20.38 15.93 -8.91
C LEU A 242 -21.15 16.95 -9.77
N ASP A 243 -20.44 17.85 -10.47
CA ASP A 243 -21.02 18.89 -11.33
C ASP A 243 -22.09 19.74 -10.60
N LYS A 244 -21.79 20.14 -9.35
CA LYS A 244 -22.66 20.96 -8.49
C LYS A 244 -22.26 22.45 -8.50
N ASN A 245 -23.19 23.31 -8.11
CA ASN A 245 -22.99 24.77 -8.15
C ASN A 245 -22.35 25.34 -6.87
N ASP A 246 -22.47 24.66 -5.73
CA ASP A 246 -22.01 25.18 -4.44
C ASP A 246 -21.35 24.10 -3.59
N ALA A 247 -20.40 24.52 -2.74
CA ALA A 247 -19.74 23.64 -1.80
C ALA A 247 -20.62 23.53 -0.55
N SER A 248 -21.39 22.45 -0.44
CA SER A 248 -22.22 22.15 0.73
C SER A 248 -22.55 20.67 0.77
N MET A 249 -22.52 20.07 1.97
CA MET A 249 -23.01 18.69 2.14
C MET A 249 -24.47 18.53 1.71
N SER A 250 -25.29 19.57 1.90
CA SER A 250 -26.71 19.56 1.53
C SER A 250 -26.94 19.59 0.01
N SER A 251 -26.08 20.28 -0.74
CA SER A 251 -26.16 20.36 -2.21
C SER A 251 -25.46 19.19 -2.90
N VAL A 252 -24.27 18.81 -2.40
CA VAL A 252 -23.44 17.78 -3.00
C VAL A 252 -24.06 16.38 -2.87
N TYR A 253 -24.64 16.06 -1.72
CA TYR A 253 -25.21 14.74 -1.47
C TYR A 253 -26.70 14.61 -1.82
N THR A 254 -27.40 15.70 -2.14
CA THR A 254 -28.83 15.62 -2.44
C THR A 254 -29.13 14.69 -3.61
N GLY A 255 -30.13 13.83 -3.44
CA GLY A 255 -30.56 12.86 -4.45
C GLY A 255 -29.73 11.58 -4.49
N GLY A 256 -28.65 11.49 -3.72
CA GLY A 256 -27.68 10.39 -3.75
C GLY A 256 -26.53 10.65 -4.73
N GLY A 257 -25.73 9.63 -4.99
CA GLY A 257 -24.57 9.70 -5.89
C GLY A 257 -24.22 8.33 -6.42
N ASN A 258 -23.02 8.21 -7.00
CA ASN A 258 -22.56 6.99 -7.65
C ASN A 258 -21.26 6.48 -6.99
N GLU A 259 -21.24 5.19 -6.64
CA GLU A 259 -20.15 4.51 -5.96
C GLU A 259 -18.85 4.52 -6.78
N LYS A 260 -18.94 4.34 -8.11
CA LYS A 260 -17.83 4.52 -9.06
C LYS A 260 -17.13 5.85 -8.87
N THR A 261 -17.90 6.94 -8.80
CA THR A 261 -17.38 8.29 -8.66
C THR A 261 -16.71 8.48 -7.30
N ALA A 262 -17.29 7.93 -6.24
CA ALA A 262 -16.69 7.98 -4.91
C ALA A 262 -15.40 7.15 -4.81
N LEU A 263 -15.37 5.93 -5.36
CA LEU A 263 -14.17 5.10 -5.41
C LEU A 263 -13.05 5.80 -6.19
N ALA A 264 -13.35 6.34 -7.37
CA ALA A 264 -12.38 7.09 -8.16
C ALA A 264 -11.86 8.32 -7.41
N ALA A 265 -12.74 9.07 -6.74
CA ALA A 265 -12.35 10.26 -6.00
C ALA A 265 -11.55 9.97 -4.72
N LEU A 266 -11.78 8.81 -4.08
CA LEU A 266 -11.03 8.38 -2.90
C LEU A 266 -9.68 7.77 -3.25
N THR A 267 -9.54 7.15 -4.43
CA THR A 267 -8.38 6.32 -4.75
C THR A 267 -7.52 6.80 -5.92
N GLY A 268 -8.06 7.62 -6.83
CA GLY A 268 -7.41 7.95 -8.09
C GLY A 268 -7.30 6.76 -9.06
N LEU A 269 -8.02 5.66 -8.79
CA LEU A 269 -8.02 4.47 -9.63
C LEU A 269 -9.16 4.50 -10.66
N LYS A 270 -8.92 3.88 -11.82
CA LYS A 270 -9.99 3.60 -12.79
C LYS A 270 -11.00 2.63 -12.17
N VAL A 271 -12.27 2.87 -12.42
CA VAL A 271 -13.37 2.04 -11.90
C VAL A 271 -14.31 1.63 -13.03
N ASN A 272 -14.68 0.35 -13.06
CA ASN A 272 -15.59 -0.22 -14.05
C ASN A 272 -16.89 -0.67 -13.38
N SER A 273 -18.02 -0.31 -13.98
CA SER A 273 -19.35 -0.73 -13.52
C SER A 273 -19.77 -2.00 -14.23
N HIS A 274 -20.25 -2.97 -13.45
CA HIS A 274 -20.82 -4.22 -13.93
C HIS A 274 -22.30 -4.25 -13.58
N PHE A 275 -23.14 -4.15 -14.60
CA PHE A 275 -24.58 -4.21 -14.45
C PHE A 275 -25.03 -5.65 -14.26
N ILE A 276 -25.90 -5.85 -13.28
CA ILE A 276 -26.62 -7.10 -13.09
C ILE A 276 -27.84 -7.01 -13.99
N ALA A 277 -27.93 -7.92 -14.96
CA ALA A 277 -29.01 -7.91 -15.94
C ALA A 277 -30.35 -8.18 -15.22
N ASN A 278 -31.07 -7.11 -14.91
CA ASN A 278 -32.45 -7.19 -14.42
C ASN A 278 -33.45 -7.35 -15.57
N ASP A 279 -32.99 -7.22 -16.83
CA ASP A 279 -33.77 -7.59 -18.01
C ASP A 279 -33.76 -9.12 -18.19
N GLU A 280 -34.27 -9.84 -17.19
CA GLU A 280 -34.82 -11.17 -17.47
C GLU A 280 -36.06 -10.93 -18.32
N PHE A 281 -35.86 -10.80 -19.64
CA PHE A 281 -36.96 -10.86 -20.58
C PHE A 281 -37.74 -12.14 -20.28
N GLN A 282 -38.96 -12.02 -19.80
CA GLN A 282 -39.83 -13.16 -19.58
C GLN A 282 -40.80 -13.19 -20.74
N ALA A 283 -40.83 -14.32 -21.45
CA ALA A 283 -41.64 -14.44 -22.65
C ALA A 283 -43.14 -14.21 -22.39
N TRP A 284 -43.62 -14.37 -21.15
CA TRP A 284 -44.99 -14.04 -20.72
C TRP A 284 -45.20 -12.59 -20.29
N ASP A 285 -44.13 -11.84 -20.02
CA ASP A 285 -44.14 -10.46 -19.52
C ASP A 285 -43.96 -9.41 -20.63
N VAL A 286 -44.27 -9.78 -21.87
CA VAL A 286 -44.27 -8.88 -23.04
C VAL A 286 -44.97 -7.54 -22.77
N PRO A 287 -46.17 -7.49 -22.14
CA PRO A 287 -46.85 -6.23 -21.83
C PRO A 287 -46.02 -5.23 -21.03
N ASN A 288 -45.26 -5.70 -20.04
CA ASN A 288 -44.49 -4.83 -19.15
C ASN A 288 -43.09 -4.58 -19.70
N PHE A 289 -42.44 -5.62 -20.23
CA PHE A 289 -41.07 -5.54 -20.72
C PHE A 289 -40.93 -4.64 -21.96
N PHE A 290 -41.92 -4.67 -22.85
CA PHE A 290 -41.96 -3.87 -24.09
C PHE A 290 -42.98 -2.73 -24.04
N ASN A 291 -43.51 -2.36 -22.87
CA ASN A 291 -44.61 -1.38 -22.77
C ASN A 291 -44.35 -0.08 -23.55
N LYS A 292 -43.15 0.48 -23.36
CA LYS A 292 -42.74 1.73 -24.00
C LYS A 292 -42.54 1.55 -25.51
N GLU A 293 -41.95 0.43 -25.90
CA GLU A 293 -41.64 0.08 -27.28
C GLU A 293 -42.92 -0.21 -28.07
N ILE A 294 -43.88 -0.96 -27.49
CA ILE A 294 -45.20 -1.22 -28.08
C ILE A 294 -45.93 0.10 -28.34
N GLY A 295 -45.96 1.01 -27.36
CA GLY A 295 -46.57 2.33 -27.54
C GLY A 295 -45.92 3.19 -28.62
N GLN A 296 -44.68 2.88 -29.03
CA GLN A 296 -43.97 3.56 -30.13
C GLN A 296 -44.12 2.82 -31.46
N ILE A 297 -44.16 1.49 -31.45
CA ILE A 297 -44.21 0.64 -32.65
C ILE A 297 -45.63 0.53 -33.20
N GLU A 298 -46.64 0.39 -32.34
CA GLU A 298 -48.03 0.18 -32.73
C GLU A 298 -48.56 1.29 -33.66
N PRO A 299 -48.35 2.60 -33.38
CA PRO A 299 -48.74 3.67 -34.32
C PRO A 299 -47.94 3.65 -35.63
N LEU A 300 -46.69 3.20 -35.61
CA LEU A 300 -45.84 3.12 -36.81
C LEU A 300 -46.28 2.01 -37.76
N LEU A 301 -46.81 0.91 -37.23
CA LEU A 301 -47.36 -0.19 -38.02
C LEU A 301 -48.65 0.20 -38.75
N GLU A 302 -49.46 1.12 -38.20
CA GLU A 302 -50.69 1.62 -38.84
C GLU A 302 -50.41 2.46 -40.11
N ILE A 303 -49.28 3.18 -40.14
CA ILE A 303 -48.85 4.02 -41.27
C ILE A 303 -47.72 3.38 -42.09
N ALA A 304 -47.55 2.06 -41.98
CA ALA A 304 -46.40 1.34 -42.56
C ALA A 304 -46.23 1.52 -44.08
N ASN A 305 -47.32 1.74 -44.81
CA ASN A 305 -47.31 1.96 -46.27
C ASN A 305 -46.73 3.33 -46.69
N GLU A 306 -46.56 4.26 -45.75
CA GLU A 306 -46.15 5.66 -46.01
C GLU A 306 -44.71 5.97 -45.53
N LEU A 307 -44.04 5.01 -44.88
CA LEU A 307 -42.73 5.20 -44.24
C LEU A 307 -41.62 4.38 -44.93
N PRO A 308 -40.70 5.02 -45.68
CA PRO A 308 -39.47 4.35 -46.11
C PRO A 308 -38.57 4.04 -44.88
N HIS A 309 -37.95 2.86 -44.85
CA HIS A 309 -37.06 2.38 -43.78
C HIS A 309 -37.71 2.07 -42.42
N LEU A 310 -39.02 1.80 -42.38
CA LEU A 310 -39.75 1.41 -41.17
C LEU A 310 -39.04 0.33 -40.34
N GLU A 311 -38.49 -0.70 -41.00
CA GLU A 311 -37.80 -1.81 -40.35
C GLU A 311 -36.57 -1.35 -39.53
N ALA A 312 -35.76 -0.44 -40.08
CA ALA A 312 -34.58 0.09 -39.39
C ALA A 312 -34.96 0.96 -38.19
N ILE A 313 -36.09 1.69 -38.27
CA ILE A 313 -36.62 2.49 -37.17
C ILE A 313 -37.08 1.58 -36.03
N ILE A 314 -37.89 0.56 -36.34
CA ILE A 314 -38.38 -0.42 -35.35
C ILE A 314 -37.21 -1.18 -34.72
N GLN A 315 -36.24 -1.61 -35.52
CA GLN A 315 -35.03 -2.28 -35.02
C GLN A 315 -34.21 -1.37 -34.08
N GLY A 316 -34.10 -0.07 -34.41
CA GLY A 316 -33.47 0.93 -33.55
C GLY A 316 -34.20 1.12 -32.21
N THR A 317 -35.54 1.09 -32.22
CA THR A 317 -36.37 1.15 -31.00
C THR A 317 -36.19 -0.09 -30.12
N LEU A 318 -36.04 -1.27 -30.73
CA LEU A 318 -35.91 -2.54 -30.00
C LEU A 318 -34.46 -2.90 -29.61
N ILE A 319 -33.45 -2.15 -30.06
CA ILE A 319 -32.03 -2.54 -29.93
C ILE A 319 -31.61 -2.88 -28.50
N GLY A 320 -32.12 -2.15 -27.50
CA GLY A 320 -31.85 -2.37 -26.08
C GLY A 320 -32.59 -3.58 -25.48
N LYS A 321 -33.67 -4.02 -26.12
CA LYS A 321 -34.55 -5.10 -25.65
C LYS A 321 -34.31 -6.44 -26.36
N MET A 322 -33.59 -6.43 -27.48
CA MET A 322 -33.29 -7.63 -28.28
C MET A 322 -32.15 -8.52 -27.75
N LYS A 323 -31.51 -8.15 -26.64
CA LYS A 323 -30.32 -8.85 -26.13
C LYS A 323 -30.53 -10.36 -25.97
N VAL A 324 -31.61 -10.79 -25.33
CA VAL A 324 -31.92 -12.22 -25.10
C VAL A 324 -32.14 -12.97 -26.43
N PHE A 325 -32.78 -12.32 -27.41
CA PHE A 325 -32.99 -12.93 -28.73
C PHE A 325 -31.68 -13.07 -29.51
N LYS A 326 -30.75 -12.10 -29.40
CA LYS A 326 -29.42 -12.19 -30.00
C LYS A 326 -28.58 -13.31 -29.38
N GLU A 327 -28.67 -13.47 -28.07
CA GLU A 327 -27.96 -14.53 -27.34
C GLU A 327 -28.48 -15.93 -27.68
N GLN A 328 -29.79 -16.10 -27.84
CA GLN A 328 -30.40 -17.42 -28.11
C GLN A 328 -30.43 -17.81 -29.59
N PHE A 329 -30.60 -16.83 -30.49
CA PHE A 329 -30.88 -17.11 -31.91
C PHE A 329 -29.84 -16.49 -32.86
N GLY A 330 -28.84 -15.79 -32.33
CA GLY A 330 -27.83 -15.08 -33.12
C GLY A 330 -28.34 -13.76 -33.71
N GLU A 331 -27.44 -12.88 -34.13
CA GLU A 331 -27.80 -11.54 -34.62
C GLU A 331 -28.71 -11.56 -35.86
N ALA A 332 -28.56 -12.57 -36.72
CA ALA A 332 -29.32 -12.70 -37.96
C ALA A 332 -30.80 -13.00 -37.74
N GLU A 333 -31.16 -13.76 -36.69
CA GLU A 333 -32.55 -14.17 -36.43
C GLU A 333 -33.23 -13.39 -35.31
N ALA A 334 -32.46 -12.69 -34.47
CA ALA A 334 -32.98 -12.03 -33.27
C ALA A 334 -34.12 -11.05 -33.55
N TYR A 335 -34.00 -10.26 -34.62
CA TYR A 335 -35.00 -9.26 -34.99
C TYR A 335 -36.32 -9.92 -35.39
N ALA A 336 -36.27 -10.90 -36.30
CA ALA A 336 -37.43 -11.59 -36.81
C ALA A 336 -38.21 -12.28 -35.67
N ARG A 337 -37.52 -13.02 -34.80
CA ARG A 337 -38.15 -13.75 -33.68
C ARG A 337 -38.73 -12.82 -32.62
N CYS A 338 -38.07 -11.69 -32.34
CA CYS A 338 -38.58 -10.67 -31.42
C CYS A 338 -39.85 -10.02 -31.98
N MET A 339 -39.86 -9.67 -33.27
CA MET A 339 -41.01 -9.07 -33.93
C MET A 339 -42.20 -10.02 -34.04
N GLU A 340 -41.98 -11.31 -34.25
CA GLU A 340 -43.06 -12.31 -34.26
C GLU A 340 -43.77 -12.40 -32.93
N LEU A 341 -43.01 -12.42 -31.83
CA LEU A 341 -43.59 -12.45 -30.50
C LEU A 341 -44.38 -11.18 -30.21
N LEU A 342 -43.84 -10.01 -30.58
CA LEU A 342 -44.51 -8.73 -30.39
C LEU A 342 -45.79 -8.62 -31.22
N ASN A 343 -45.74 -8.99 -32.50
CA ASN A 343 -46.90 -8.98 -33.38
C ASN A 343 -47.98 -9.92 -32.86
N PHE A 344 -47.62 -11.13 -32.45
CA PHE A 344 -48.58 -12.08 -31.88
C PHE A 344 -49.21 -11.55 -30.59
N TYR A 345 -48.41 -10.96 -29.69
CA TYR A 345 -48.94 -10.33 -28.48
C TYR A 345 -49.90 -9.18 -28.82
N MET A 346 -49.54 -8.31 -29.76
CA MET A 346 -50.36 -7.17 -30.16
C MET A 346 -51.69 -7.59 -30.80
N GLU A 347 -51.70 -8.68 -31.58
CA GLU A 347 -52.91 -9.26 -32.18
C GLU A 347 -53.83 -9.96 -31.15
N HIS A 348 -53.29 -10.38 -30.00
CA HIS A 348 -53.98 -11.24 -29.03
C HIS A 348 -53.90 -10.74 -27.58
N LYS A 349 -53.86 -9.42 -27.36
CA LYS A 349 -53.62 -8.80 -26.04
C LYS A 349 -54.55 -9.32 -24.94
N ASP A 350 -55.85 -9.45 -25.23
CA ASP A 350 -56.87 -9.83 -24.24
C ASP A 350 -56.79 -11.33 -23.88
N GLU A 351 -56.55 -12.20 -24.86
CA GLU A 351 -56.35 -13.63 -24.66
C GLU A 351 -55.03 -13.91 -23.94
N TRP A 352 -53.96 -13.19 -24.29
CA TRP A 352 -52.64 -13.33 -23.68
C TRP A 352 -52.70 -13.19 -22.16
N VAL A 353 -53.40 -12.16 -21.65
CA VAL A 353 -53.57 -11.93 -20.21
C VAL A 353 -54.30 -13.10 -19.53
N ARG A 354 -55.30 -13.69 -20.20
CA ARG A 354 -56.06 -14.84 -19.69
C ARG A 354 -55.21 -16.11 -19.58
N TYR A 355 -54.38 -16.41 -20.59
CA TYR A 355 -53.51 -17.60 -20.57
C TYR A 355 -52.36 -17.47 -19.58
N VAL A 356 -51.85 -16.25 -19.36
CA VAL A 356 -50.81 -16.00 -18.35
C VAL A 356 -51.37 -16.15 -16.93
N GLY A 357 -52.47 -15.45 -16.60
CA GLY A 357 -53.09 -15.48 -15.28
C GLY A 357 -52.20 -14.90 -14.16
N ASP A 358 -52.76 -14.07 -13.29
CA ASP A 358 -51.96 -13.31 -12.31
C ASP A 358 -51.30 -14.20 -11.23
N GLU A 359 -51.95 -15.29 -10.82
CA GLU A 359 -51.49 -16.20 -9.76
C GLU A 359 -50.77 -17.46 -10.26
N THR A 360 -50.56 -17.60 -11.58
CA THR A 360 -49.95 -18.79 -12.18
C THR A 360 -48.42 -18.81 -12.01
N GLU A 361 -47.85 -19.98 -11.74
CA GLU A 361 -46.39 -20.17 -11.69
C GLU A 361 -45.71 -19.87 -13.03
N ASN A 362 -44.47 -19.34 -13.00
CA ASN A 362 -43.75 -18.86 -14.18
C ASN A 362 -43.54 -19.93 -15.27
N ALA A 363 -43.21 -21.17 -14.89
CA ALA A 363 -43.06 -22.27 -15.85
C ALA A 363 -44.39 -22.60 -16.54
N GLN A 364 -45.49 -22.54 -15.78
CA GLN A 364 -46.83 -22.81 -16.28
C GLN A 364 -47.35 -21.65 -17.17
N LYS A 365 -46.97 -20.40 -16.90
CA LYS A 365 -47.28 -19.24 -17.76
C LYS A 365 -46.78 -19.43 -19.19
N LEU A 366 -45.53 -19.82 -19.36
CA LEU A 366 -44.96 -20.04 -20.69
C LEU A 366 -45.56 -21.28 -21.36
N ALA A 367 -45.79 -22.37 -20.60
CA ALA A 367 -46.48 -23.56 -21.12
C ALA A 367 -47.91 -23.25 -21.60
N ASN A 368 -48.63 -22.38 -20.90
CA ASN A 368 -49.95 -21.90 -21.29
C ASN A 368 -49.89 -21.08 -22.58
N ILE A 369 -48.90 -20.19 -22.73
CA ILE A 369 -48.70 -19.42 -23.98
C ILE A 369 -48.34 -20.36 -25.14
N VAL A 370 -47.48 -21.35 -24.93
CA VAL A 370 -47.17 -22.36 -25.97
C VAL A 370 -48.43 -23.14 -26.36
N THR A 371 -49.28 -23.48 -25.39
CA THR A 371 -50.60 -24.08 -25.63
C THR A 371 -51.50 -23.15 -26.43
N PHE A 372 -51.54 -21.85 -26.08
CA PHE A 372 -52.31 -20.84 -26.81
C PHE A 372 -51.86 -20.73 -28.27
N VAL A 373 -50.55 -20.62 -28.53
CA VAL A 373 -50.02 -20.62 -29.90
C VAL A 373 -50.37 -21.91 -30.64
N ASN A 374 -50.31 -23.08 -29.98
CA ASN A 374 -50.73 -24.35 -30.59
C ASN A 374 -52.21 -24.35 -30.97
N GLU A 375 -53.09 -23.83 -30.13
CA GLU A 375 -54.51 -23.70 -30.43
C GLU A 375 -54.74 -22.77 -31.62
N CYS A 376 -54.00 -21.65 -31.71
CA CYS A 376 -54.02 -20.77 -32.89
C CYS A 376 -53.54 -21.48 -34.16
N ILE A 377 -52.46 -22.28 -34.09
CA ILE A 377 -51.98 -23.10 -35.22
C ILE A 377 -53.07 -24.06 -35.70
N HIS A 378 -53.77 -24.71 -34.77
CA HIS A 378 -54.85 -25.65 -35.11
C HIS A 378 -56.09 -24.95 -35.69
N GLN A 379 -56.36 -23.71 -35.30
CA GLN A 379 -57.49 -22.92 -35.83
C GLN A 379 -57.18 -22.24 -37.17
N GLN A 380 -55.90 -21.99 -37.48
CA GLN A 380 -55.48 -21.35 -38.74
C GLN A 380 -55.32 -22.31 -39.94
N SER A 381 -55.63 -23.60 -39.81
CA SER A 381 -55.50 -24.54 -40.94
C SER A 381 -56.43 -24.25 -42.13
N ASP A 382 -57.40 -23.32 -41.99
CA ASP A 382 -58.37 -23.00 -43.06
C ASP A 382 -58.47 -21.52 -43.47
N GLN A 383 -57.74 -20.57 -42.86
CA GLN A 383 -57.74 -19.17 -43.32
C GLN A 383 -56.38 -18.49 -43.13
N LYS A 384 -55.64 -18.29 -44.24
CA LYS A 384 -54.48 -17.39 -44.28
C LYS A 384 -54.93 -15.94 -44.09
N LYS A 385 -54.77 -15.40 -42.89
CA LYS A 385 -54.72 -13.97 -42.62
C LYS A 385 -53.56 -13.70 -41.67
N GLY A 386 -52.50 -13.06 -42.17
CA GLY A 386 -51.36 -12.61 -41.38
C GLY A 386 -50.01 -13.11 -41.92
N ASN A 387 -49.01 -12.23 -41.92
CA ASN A 387 -47.61 -12.49 -42.29
C ASN A 387 -46.81 -13.20 -41.17
N LEU A 388 -47.49 -13.81 -40.19
CA LEU A 388 -46.90 -14.33 -38.97
C LEU A 388 -46.61 -15.83 -39.09
N ASP A 389 -45.36 -16.26 -38.88
CA ASP A 389 -44.99 -17.67 -38.86
C ASP A 389 -45.19 -18.25 -37.44
N LEU A 390 -46.40 -18.77 -37.20
CA LEU A 390 -46.75 -19.36 -35.90
C LEU A 390 -45.90 -20.59 -35.54
N HIS A 391 -45.34 -21.30 -36.52
CA HIS A 391 -44.45 -22.43 -36.26
C HIS A 391 -43.08 -21.94 -35.75
N ARG A 392 -42.53 -20.86 -36.35
CA ARG A 392 -41.31 -20.21 -35.85
C ARG A 392 -41.52 -19.52 -34.51
N LEU A 393 -42.70 -18.94 -34.27
CA LEU A 393 -43.05 -18.40 -32.96
C LEU A 393 -43.13 -19.50 -31.89
N LYS A 394 -43.76 -20.64 -32.19
CA LYS A 394 -43.79 -21.80 -31.30
C LYS A 394 -42.38 -22.30 -30.99
N ASP A 395 -41.53 -22.44 -32.00
CA ASP A 395 -40.12 -22.80 -31.81
C ASP A 395 -39.41 -21.77 -30.92
N THR A 396 -39.57 -20.48 -31.19
CA THR A 396 -39.02 -19.39 -30.37
C THR A 396 -39.46 -19.51 -28.91
N LEU A 397 -40.76 -19.68 -28.64
CA LEU A 397 -41.31 -19.84 -27.30
C LEU A 397 -40.85 -21.13 -26.63
N THR A 398 -40.66 -22.21 -27.39
CA THR A 398 -40.16 -23.50 -26.89
C THR A 398 -38.67 -23.43 -26.55
N GLN A 399 -37.86 -22.78 -27.38
CA GLN A 399 -36.44 -22.53 -27.11
C GLN A 399 -36.26 -21.58 -25.93
N LEU A 400 -37.10 -20.55 -25.82
CA LEU A 400 -37.16 -19.70 -24.64
C LEU A 400 -37.61 -20.51 -23.41
N PHE A 401 -38.56 -21.44 -23.54
CA PHE A 401 -38.94 -22.35 -22.46
C PHE A 401 -37.78 -23.25 -22.01
N ILE A 402 -37.01 -23.77 -22.97
CA ILE A 402 -35.80 -24.56 -22.68
C ILE A 402 -34.74 -23.70 -21.99
N TYR A 403 -34.51 -22.49 -22.49
CA TYR A 403 -33.59 -21.50 -21.92
C TYR A 403 -33.96 -21.12 -20.48
N TYR A 404 -35.25 -20.97 -20.18
CA TYR A 404 -35.73 -20.64 -18.85
C TYR A 404 -35.84 -21.88 -17.93
N PHE A 405 -36.17 -23.07 -18.45
CA PHE A 405 -36.72 -24.15 -17.61
C PHE A 405 -36.21 -25.58 -17.89
N VAL A 406 -35.32 -25.84 -18.86
CA VAL A 406 -34.85 -27.22 -19.16
C VAL A 406 -33.33 -27.38 -18.97
N PRO A 407 -32.85 -28.52 -18.44
CA PRO A 407 -31.45 -28.72 -18.03
C PRO A 407 -30.56 -28.99 -19.25
N VAL A 408 -29.49 -28.22 -19.41
CA VAL A 408 -28.37 -28.59 -20.30
C VAL A 408 -27.42 -29.47 -19.50
N SER A 409 -27.86 -30.69 -19.20
CA SER A 409 -27.07 -31.83 -18.69
C SER A 409 -26.24 -31.70 -17.38
N GLU A 410 -25.92 -30.52 -16.81
CA GLU A 410 -25.02 -30.41 -15.63
C GLU A 410 -25.36 -29.20 -14.70
N ASN A 411 -26.44 -29.31 -13.92
CA ASN A 411 -26.82 -28.44 -12.79
C ASN A 411 -26.87 -26.92 -13.03
N VAL A 412 -28.08 -26.42 -13.34
CA VAL A 412 -28.77 -25.28 -12.68
C VAL A 412 -30.15 -25.09 -13.31
N VAL A 413 -31.17 -24.79 -12.48
CA VAL A 413 -32.51 -24.34 -12.90
C VAL A 413 -32.67 -22.83 -12.68
N ARG A 414 -33.14 -22.05 -13.68
CA ARG A 414 -33.71 -20.70 -13.46
C ARG A 414 -35.20 -20.84 -13.14
N GLY A 415 -35.57 -21.08 -11.87
CA GLY A 415 -37.00 -21.24 -11.57
C GLY A 415 -37.38 -21.26 -10.10
N ASP A 416 -36.68 -22.03 -9.25
CA ASP A 416 -37.10 -22.13 -7.86
C ASP A 416 -36.72 -20.87 -7.09
N ARG A 417 -37.74 -20.11 -6.69
CA ARG A 417 -37.62 -18.93 -5.81
C ARG A 417 -37.36 -19.31 -4.34
N GLU A 418 -37.14 -20.59 -4.07
CA GLU A 418 -36.79 -21.09 -2.75
C GLU A 418 -35.40 -20.58 -2.34
N ILE A 419 -35.36 -19.94 -1.19
CA ILE A 419 -34.13 -19.53 -0.51
C ILE A 419 -33.29 -20.77 -0.27
N PHE A 420 -31.98 -20.67 -0.53
CA PHE A 420 -31.02 -21.78 -0.39
C PHE A 420 -31.32 -22.99 -1.29
N SER A 421 -31.97 -22.78 -2.44
CA SER A 421 -32.16 -23.82 -3.45
C SER A 421 -30.85 -24.39 -4.02
N GLY A 422 -29.77 -23.59 -4.00
CA GLY A 422 -28.48 -23.94 -4.62
C GLY A 422 -28.48 -23.82 -6.16
N ASN A 423 -29.54 -23.27 -6.74
CA ASN A 423 -29.72 -23.15 -8.18
C ASN A 423 -29.45 -21.71 -8.66
N TYR A 424 -28.33 -21.51 -9.37
CA TYR A 424 -27.79 -20.22 -9.85
C TYR A 424 -27.52 -20.20 -11.34
N SER A 425 -28.09 -19.25 -12.07
CA SER A 425 -27.84 -19.14 -13.51
C SER A 425 -26.35 -19.02 -13.85
N PRO A 426 -25.91 -19.37 -15.08
CA PRO A 426 -24.54 -19.12 -15.51
C PRO A 426 -24.12 -17.66 -15.35
N THR A 427 -25.07 -16.72 -15.52
CA THR A 427 -24.87 -15.29 -15.30
C THR A 427 -24.64 -14.95 -13.82
N ASP A 428 -25.41 -15.55 -12.90
CA ASP A 428 -25.23 -15.37 -11.46
C ASP A 428 -23.84 -15.82 -11.01
N LEU A 429 -23.45 -17.03 -11.43
CA LEU A 429 -22.13 -17.58 -11.12
C LEU A 429 -21.01 -16.75 -11.74
N GLN A 430 -21.22 -16.18 -12.94
CA GLN A 430 -20.26 -15.26 -13.53
C GLN A 430 -20.08 -13.98 -12.69
N HIS A 431 -21.16 -13.44 -12.12
CA HIS A 431 -21.08 -12.29 -11.22
C HIS A 431 -20.29 -12.65 -9.94
N TYR A 432 -20.58 -13.80 -9.34
CA TYR A 432 -19.89 -14.31 -8.16
C TYR A 432 -18.38 -14.48 -8.41
N GLU A 433 -17.99 -15.20 -9.46
CA GLU A 433 -16.57 -15.44 -9.78
C GLU A 433 -15.84 -14.15 -10.15
N ARG A 434 -16.51 -13.20 -10.80
CA ARG A 434 -15.91 -11.88 -11.09
C ARG A 434 -15.62 -11.10 -9.80
N ILE A 435 -16.55 -11.09 -8.85
CA ILE A 435 -16.36 -10.44 -7.55
C ILE A 435 -15.22 -11.14 -6.79
N LYS A 436 -15.23 -12.48 -6.76
CA LYS A 436 -14.19 -13.31 -6.12
C LYS A 436 -12.80 -13.01 -6.65
N ALA A 437 -12.63 -13.02 -7.98
CA ALA A 437 -11.37 -12.74 -8.64
C ALA A 437 -10.91 -11.31 -8.32
N ALA A 438 -11.81 -10.33 -8.40
CA ALA A 438 -11.48 -8.93 -8.10
C ALA A 438 -10.98 -8.73 -6.67
N LEU A 439 -11.67 -9.33 -5.68
CA LEU A 439 -11.25 -9.26 -4.28
C LEU A 439 -9.89 -9.93 -4.04
N THR A 440 -9.66 -11.08 -4.68
CA THR A 440 -8.38 -11.82 -4.59
C THR A 440 -7.23 -11.03 -5.19
N GLU A 441 -7.48 -10.28 -6.26
CA GLU A 441 -6.51 -9.40 -6.93
C GLU A 441 -6.29 -8.06 -6.18
N GLY A 442 -6.88 -7.86 -5.00
CA GLY A 442 -6.73 -6.62 -4.23
C GLY A 442 -7.47 -5.42 -4.85
N LYS A 443 -8.56 -5.67 -5.57
CA LYS A 443 -9.47 -4.62 -6.09
C LYS A 443 -10.57 -4.33 -5.08
N LEU A 444 -11.06 -3.10 -5.10
CA LEU A 444 -12.16 -2.66 -4.25
C LEU A 444 -13.49 -2.87 -4.98
N VAL A 445 -14.52 -3.29 -4.24
CA VAL A 445 -15.84 -3.61 -4.78
C VAL A 445 -16.95 -2.97 -3.93
N THR A 446 -17.88 -2.29 -4.59
CA THR A 446 -19.11 -1.72 -4.02
C THR A 446 -20.31 -2.12 -4.86
N ALA A 447 -21.50 -2.12 -4.28
CA ALA A 447 -22.71 -2.52 -5.00
C ALA A 447 -23.89 -1.59 -4.73
N GLY A 448 -24.61 -1.25 -5.79
CA GLY A 448 -25.77 -0.36 -5.76
C GLY A 448 -27.06 -1.12 -5.99
N THR A 449 -28.07 -0.84 -5.16
CA THR A 449 -29.39 -1.47 -5.30
C THR A 449 -30.20 -0.88 -6.45
N LEU A 450 -31.28 -1.56 -6.83
CA LEU A 450 -32.29 -1.04 -7.75
C LEU A 450 -32.93 0.26 -7.22
N SER A 451 -33.45 1.08 -8.13
CA SER A 451 -34.11 2.35 -7.79
C SER A 451 -35.41 2.17 -7.01
N ASP A 452 -36.10 1.04 -7.21
CA ASP A 452 -37.33 0.71 -6.49
C ASP A 452 -37.53 -0.79 -6.33
N PHE A 453 -38.02 -1.19 -5.14
CA PHE A 453 -38.62 -2.48 -4.83
C PHE A 453 -39.39 -2.38 -3.50
N LYS A 454 -40.41 -3.22 -3.33
CA LYS A 454 -41.24 -3.25 -2.11
C LYS A 454 -40.45 -3.81 -0.93
N ASP A 455 -40.66 -3.23 0.25
CA ASP A 455 -40.03 -3.51 1.55
C ASP A 455 -39.41 -4.92 1.66
N VAL A 456 -38.08 -4.98 1.60
CA VAL A 456 -37.31 -6.23 1.70
C VAL A 456 -36.45 -6.16 2.96
N LYS A 457 -36.66 -7.11 3.88
CA LYS A 457 -35.97 -7.13 5.18
C LYS A 457 -34.45 -7.06 5.02
N GLY A 458 -33.81 -6.08 5.67
CA GLY A 458 -32.37 -5.90 5.70
C GLY A 458 -31.74 -5.25 4.45
N ILE A 459 -32.50 -5.00 3.38
CA ILE A 459 -32.01 -4.33 2.17
C ILE A 459 -32.87 -3.09 1.88
N ARG A 460 -32.28 -2.05 1.30
CA ARG A 460 -32.99 -0.83 0.90
C ARG A 460 -32.78 -0.54 -0.57
N ALA A 461 -33.84 -0.19 -1.28
CA ALA A 461 -33.73 0.32 -2.64
C ALA A 461 -33.07 1.70 -2.64
N LYS A 462 -32.43 2.08 -3.75
CA LYS A 462 -31.69 3.33 -3.92
C LYS A 462 -30.61 3.56 -2.84
N HIS A 463 -29.95 2.47 -2.46
CA HIS A 463 -28.92 2.42 -1.42
C HIS A 463 -27.66 1.70 -1.90
N ALA A 464 -26.53 2.10 -1.35
CA ALA A 464 -25.21 1.56 -1.66
C ALA A 464 -24.70 0.67 -0.53
N TYR A 465 -23.96 -0.39 -0.87
CA TYR A 465 -23.36 -1.34 0.05
C TYR A 465 -21.90 -1.58 -0.28
N THR A 466 -21.09 -1.82 0.74
CA THR A 466 -19.72 -2.31 0.55
C THR A 466 -19.73 -3.81 0.34
N VAL A 467 -18.99 -4.31 -0.65
CA VAL A 467 -18.79 -5.75 -0.85
C VAL A 467 -17.47 -6.17 -0.19
N LEU A 468 -17.56 -6.97 0.87
CA LEU A 468 -16.40 -7.37 1.67
C LEU A 468 -15.81 -8.68 1.18
N ASP A 469 -16.66 -9.66 0.88
CA ASP A 469 -16.24 -11.02 0.54
C ASP A 469 -17.32 -11.76 -0.27
N VAL A 470 -17.00 -12.94 -0.78
CA VAL A 470 -17.94 -13.91 -1.34
C VAL A 470 -17.69 -15.29 -0.76
N ILE A 471 -18.76 -15.98 -0.40
CA ILE A 471 -18.67 -17.15 0.49
C ILE A 471 -19.54 -18.27 -0.06
N GLU A 472 -18.98 -19.47 -0.12
CA GLU A 472 -19.72 -20.71 -0.38
C GLU A 472 -20.02 -21.41 0.96
N LYS A 473 -21.27 -21.82 1.17
CA LYS A 473 -21.68 -22.57 2.36
C LYS A 473 -22.53 -23.78 1.96
N GLN A 474 -22.32 -24.88 2.67
CA GLN A 474 -23.22 -26.03 2.62
C GLN A 474 -24.34 -25.81 3.63
N VAL A 475 -25.56 -25.61 3.15
CA VAL A 475 -26.74 -25.34 3.99
C VAL A 475 -27.89 -26.25 3.58
N PRO A 476 -28.74 -26.69 4.53
CA PRO A 476 -29.96 -27.40 4.20
C PRO A 476 -30.95 -26.45 3.51
N ASN A 477 -31.56 -26.90 2.41
CA ASN A 477 -32.71 -26.23 1.82
C ASN A 477 -34.00 -26.53 2.61
N ALA A 478 -35.14 -25.97 2.19
CA ALA A 478 -36.44 -26.20 2.81
C ALA A 478 -36.89 -27.68 2.83
N LYS A 479 -36.25 -28.55 2.04
CA LYS A 479 -36.51 -30.00 1.97
C LYS A 479 -35.53 -30.81 2.83
N GLY A 480 -34.62 -30.15 3.54
CA GLY A 480 -33.56 -30.77 4.35
C GLY A 480 -32.37 -31.30 3.55
N GLU A 481 -32.32 -31.04 2.24
CA GLU A 481 -31.19 -31.44 1.39
C GLU A 481 -30.04 -30.45 1.54
N ILE A 482 -28.82 -30.96 1.73
CA ILE A 482 -27.63 -30.10 1.76
C ILE A 482 -27.32 -29.61 0.35
N LYS A 483 -27.29 -28.29 0.17
CA LYS A 483 -26.94 -27.60 -1.07
C LYS A 483 -25.74 -26.69 -0.87
N ASN A 484 -24.93 -26.54 -1.92
CA ASN A 484 -23.93 -25.49 -1.98
C ASN A 484 -24.62 -24.17 -2.33
N VAL A 485 -24.52 -23.18 -1.46
CA VAL A 485 -25.16 -21.88 -1.60
C VAL A 485 -24.09 -20.80 -1.54
N TYR A 486 -24.14 -19.89 -2.51
CA TYR A 486 -23.19 -18.80 -2.67
C TYR A 486 -23.77 -17.52 -2.09
N PHE A 487 -22.93 -16.78 -1.39
CA PHE A 487 -23.27 -15.54 -0.71
C PHE A 487 -22.32 -14.41 -1.09
N VAL A 488 -22.83 -13.19 -1.09
CA VAL A 488 -22.04 -11.96 -1.11
C VAL A 488 -22.09 -11.36 0.29
N ARG A 489 -20.93 -11.19 0.93
CA ARG A 489 -20.82 -10.54 2.24
C ARG A 489 -20.79 -9.03 2.07
N LEU A 490 -21.74 -8.35 2.71
CA LEU A 490 -21.98 -6.92 2.54
C LEU A 490 -21.86 -6.15 3.85
N ARG A 491 -21.44 -4.89 3.78
CA ARG A 491 -21.60 -3.89 4.86
C ARG A 491 -22.65 -2.86 4.45
N ASN A 492 -23.64 -2.65 5.31
CA ASN A 492 -24.50 -1.47 5.20
C ASN A 492 -23.78 -0.24 5.80
N PRO A 493 -23.63 0.89 5.07
CA PRO A 493 -22.96 2.10 5.57
C PRO A 493 -23.65 2.75 6.78
N TRP A 494 -24.88 2.36 7.10
CA TRP A 494 -25.55 2.75 8.35
C TRP A 494 -24.88 2.23 9.62
N GLY A 495 -24.00 1.22 9.49
CA GLY A 495 -23.24 0.78 10.65
C GLY A 495 -23.93 -0.26 11.54
N SER A 496 -25.24 -0.47 11.40
CA SER A 496 -26.01 -1.24 12.39
C SER A 496 -27.07 -2.21 11.84
N THR A 497 -27.41 -2.19 10.55
CA THR A 497 -28.62 -2.89 10.06
C THR A 497 -28.33 -3.75 8.84
N GLY A 498 -28.85 -4.97 8.82
CA GLY A 498 -28.72 -5.89 7.70
C GLY A 498 -29.70 -7.06 7.78
N ARG A 499 -29.43 -8.10 6.98
CA ARG A 499 -30.27 -9.29 6.83
C ARG A 499 -29.71 -10.49 7.61
N LEU A 500 -30.60 -11.27 8.21
CA LEU A 500 -30.32 -12.61 8.71
C LEU A 500 -31.23 -13.63 8.04
N TYR A 501 -30.67 -14.82 7.79
CA TYR A 501 -31.41 -16.01 7.40
C TYR A 501 -31.44 -16.95 8.62
N LEU A 502 -32.62 -17.10 9.21
CA LEU A 502 -32.81 -17.88 10.42
C LEU A 502 -33.55 -19.18 10.07
N PRO A 503 -32.93 -20.35 10.21
CA PRO A 503 -33.63 -21.61 10.03
C PRO A 503 -34.64 -21.81 11.17
N ASP A 504 -35.86 -22.18 10.81
CA ASP A 504 -36.87 -22.64 11.74
C ASP A 504 -36.60 -24.12 12.06
N THR A 505 -36.45 -24.43 13.35
CA THR A 505 -36.04 -25.77 13.80
C THR A 505 -37.10 -26.83 13.61
N ASP A 506 -38.37 -26.44 13.48
CA ASP A 506 -39.50 -27.35 13.43
C ASP A 506 -39.97 -27.58 11.99
N THR A 507 -39.88 -26.56 11.14
CA THR A 507 -40.35 -26.61 9.74
C THR A 507 -39.24 -26.73 8.70
N LEU A 508 -37.98 -26.53 9.08
CA LEU A 508 -36.83 -26.39 8.17
C LEU A 508 -36.95 -25.21 7.18
N GLU A 509 -37.97 -24.36 7.34
CA GLU A 509 -38.11 -23.13 6.56
C GLU A 509 -37.08 -22.09 6.98
N ILE A 510 -36.65 -21.27 6.03
CA ILE A 510 -35.68 -20.19 6.30
C ILE A 510 -36.43 -18.87 6.43
N ARG A 511 -36.49 -18.36 7.66
CA ARG A 511 -37.08 -17.06 7.96
C ARG A 511 -36.07 -15.95 7.69
N VAL A 512 -36.41 -15.05 6.78
CA VAL A 512 -35.64 -13.82 6.56
C VAL A 512 -36.02 -12.78 7.60
N GLU A 513 -35.03 -12.18 8.26
CA GLU A 513 -35.20 -11.10 9.23
C GLU A 513 -34.29 -9.92 8.97
N GLU A 514 -34.75 -8.73 9.39
CA GLU A 514 -33.90 -7.56 9.53
C GLU A 514 -33.41 -7.49 10.98
N SER A 515 -32.11 -7.29 11.18
CA SER A 515 -31.51 -7.24 12.51
C SER A 515 -30.71 -5.96 12.73
N ARG A 516 -30.98 -5.31 13.88
CA ARG A 516 -30.17 -4.22 14.43
C ARG A 516 -28.98 -4.85 15.16
N GLY A 517 -27.85 -4.92 14.49
CA GLY A 517 -26.62 -5.61 14.90
C GLY A 517 -25.96 -6.34 13.74
N ALA A 518 -26.72 -6.65 12.67
CA ALA A 518 -26.22 -7.28 11.45
C ALA A 518 -25.62 -6.23 10.49
N ALA A 519 -24.68 -5.47 11.02
CA ALA A 519 -23.95 -4.39 10.33
C ALA A 519 -23.22 -4.90 9.07
N ILE A 520 -22.64 -6.11 9.21
CA ILE A 520 -22.12 -6.97 8.16
C ILE A 520 -23.06 -8.18 8.07
N PHE A 521 -23.42 -8.59 6.86
CA PHE A 521 -24.28 -9.74 6.64
C PHE A 521 -23.97 -10.44 5.32
N ASP A 522 -24.30 -11.72 5.25
CA ASP A 522 -24.14 -12.55 4.06
C ASP A 522 -25.48 -12.59 3.33
N LEU A 523 -25.51 -12.12 2.07
CA LEU A 523 -26.68 -12.11 1.22
C LEU A 523 -26.58 -13.23 0.19
N GLU A 524 -27.60 -14.08 0.05
CA GLU A 524 -27.60 -15.12 -0.99
C GLU A 524 -27.39 -14.47 -2.37
N LEU A 525 -26.55 -15.09 -3.22
CA LEU A 525 -26.21 -14.58 -4.55
C LEU A 525 -27.46 -14.33 -5.40
N LYS A 526 -28.49 -15.15 -5.25
CA LYS A 526 -29.77 -14.97 -5.95
C LYS A 526 -30.51 -13.71 -5.51
N ASP A 527 -30.50 -13.41 -4.21
CA ASP A 527 -31.05 -12.15 -3.70
C ASP A 527 -30.18 -10.95 -4.13
N PHE A 528 -28.85 -11.12 -4.18
CA PHE A 528 -27.95 -10.10 -4.70
C PHE A 528 -28.28 -9.78 -6.17
N CYS A 529 -28.36 -10.80 -7.04
CA CYS A 529 -28.71 -10.61 -8.44
C CYS A 529 -30.13 -10.07 -8.65
N ARG A 530 -31.04 -10.25 -7.68
CA ARG A 530 -32.42 -9.77 -7.74
C ARG A 530 -32.58 -8.31 -7.34
N TYR A 531 -31.88 -7.86 -6.30
CA TYR A 531 -32.12 -6.53 -5.69
C TYR A 531 -31.04 -5.51 -6.03
N TYR A 532 -29.93 -5.94 -6.64
CA TYR A 532 -28.85 -5.06 -7.05
C TYR A 532 -28.94 -4.72 -8.54
N SER A 533 -28.69 -3.45 -8.85
CA SER A 533 -28.65 -2.97 -10.22
C SER A 533 -27.26 -3.16 -10.84
N ASN A 534 -26.22 -2.95 -10.03
CA ASN A 534 -24.85 -2.99 -10.47
C ASN A 534 -23.86 -3.16 -9.30
N TYR A 535 -22.62 -3.44 -9.64
CA TYR A 535 -21.47 -3.34 -8.75
C TYR A 535 -20.27 -2.74 -9.48
N ASP A 536 -19.47 -1.98 -8.76
CA ASP A 536 -18.29 -1.28 -9.28
C ASP A 536 -17.01 -1.95 -8.80
N ILE A 537 -16.02 -2.05 -9.68
CA ILE A 537 -14.71 -2.66 -9.40
C ILE A 537 -13.60 -1.68 -9.80
N THR A 538 -12.67 -1.43 -8.89
CA THR A 538 -11.47 -0.60 -9.16
C THR A 538 -10.39 -1.37 -9.93
N ALA A 539 -9.41 -0.66 -10.48
CA ALA A 539 -8.08 -1.24 -10.71
C ALA A 539 -7.47 -1.76 -9.40
N CYS A 540 -6.40 -2.56 -9.48
CA CYS A 540 -5.74 -3.11 -8.29
C CYS A 540 -5.28 -1.97 -7.36
N SER A 541 -5.63 -2.07 -6.08
CA SER A 541 -5.31 -1.04 -5.09
C SER A 541 -4.02 -1.33 -4.31
N ASN A 542 -3.51 -2.56 -4.35
CA ASN A 542 -2.33 -3.00 -3.59
C ASN A 542 -1.09 -2.11 -3.81
N PRO A 543 -0.68 -1.77 -5.06
CA PRO A 543 0.51 -0.93 -5.26
C PRO A 543 0.35 0.45 -4.62
N LEU A 544 -0.84 1.03 -4.71
CA LEU A 544 -1.13 2.35 -4.15
C LEU A 544 -1.21 2.32 -2.62
N PHE A 545 -1.80 1.28 -2.03
CA PHE A 545 -2.06 1.24 -0.59
C PHE A 545 -0.86 0.72 0.21
N SER A 546 -0.02 -0.13 -0.39
CA SER A 546 1.15 -0.69 0.30
C SER A 546 2.23 0.35 0.62
N ILE A 547 2.41 1.38 -0.21
CA ILE A 547 3.43 2.43 -0.01
C ILE A 547 3.31 3.12 1.36
N PRO A 548 2.17 3.70 1.76
CA PRO A 548 2.04 4.29 3.09
C PRO A 548 2.19 3.26 4.22
N ALA A 549 1.71 2.03 4.06
CA ALA A 549 1.87 0.98 5.09
C ALA A 549 3.34 0.58 5.30
N GLN A 550 4.11 0.47 4.22
CA GLN A 550 5.56 0.22 4.27
C GLN A 550 6.29 1.39 4.94
N LYS A 551 5.88 2.64 4.67
CA LYS A 551 6.44 3.83 5.34
C LYS A 551 6.20 3.79 6.85
N GLU A 552 5.01 3.39 7.31
CA GLU A 552 4.71 3.26 8.74
C GLU A 552 5.59 2.19 9.39
N THR A 553 5.73 1.04 8.74
CA THR A 553 6.60 -0.07 9.18
C THR A 553 8.07 0.37 9.27
N LEU A 554 8.56 1.11 8.28
CA LEU A 554 9.92 1.65 8.29
C LEU A 554 10.12 2.66 9.43
N ASN A 555 9.14 3.53 9.68
CA ASN A 555 9.22 4.47 10.78
C ASN A 555 9.28 3.78 12.15
N GLU A 556 8.47 2.74 12.38
CA GLU A 556 8.54 1.94 13.61
C GLU A 556 9.89 1.25 13.76
N ARG A 557 10.46 0.74 12.66
CA ARG A 557 11.81 0.18 12.65
C ARG A 557 12.87 1.23 13.02
N LEU A 558 12.78 2.44 12.47
CA LEU A 558 13.72 3.53 12.77
C LEU A 558 13.71 3.84 14.27
N VAL A 559 12.53 3.96 14.89
CA VAL A 559 12.40 4.19 16.33
C VAL A 559 13.09 3.07 17.11
N ASN A 560 12.77 1.80 16.81
CA ASN A 560 13.38 0.65 17.50
C ASN A 560 14.92 0.61 17.33
N VAL A 561 15.42 0.90 16.14
CA VAL A 561 16.87 0.93 15.88
C VAL A 561 17.55 2.04 16.67
N LEU A 562 16.95 3.23 16.72
CA LEU A 562 17.50 4.38 17.45
C LEU A 562 17.46 4.18 18.97
N GLU A 563 16.40 3.59 19.52
CA GLU A 563 16.30 3.24 20.94
C GLU A 563 17.37 2.22 21.39
N GLN A 564 17.74 1.32 20.48
CA GLN A 564 18.76 0.30 20.71
C GLN A 564 20.17 0.76 20.31
N TRP A 565 20.33 1.98 19.82
CA TRP A 565 21.62 2.45 19.32
C TRP A 565 22.55 2.84 20.47
N ASN A 566 23.46 1.93 20.82
CA ASN A 566 24.44 2.14 21.89
C ASN A 566 25.88 1.86 21.40
N ILE A 567 26.30 2.59 20.37
CA ILE A 567 27.65 2.49 19.82
C ILE A 567 28.54 3.59 20.41
N HIS A 568 29.71 3.20 20.89
CA HIS A 568 30.74 4.05 21.47
C HIS A 568 32.13 3.52 21.11
N ASN A 569 33.20 4.27 21.40
CA ASN A 569 34.58 3.88 21.09
C ASN A 569 35.01 2.50 21.65
N GLN A 570 34.29 1.99 22.65
CA GLN A 570 34.55 0.72 23.29
C GLN A 570 33.72 -0.45 22.72
N SER A 571 32.89 -0.22 21.69
CA SER A 571 31.96 -1.25 21.20
C SER A 571 32.71 -2.41 20.58
N SER A 572 32.24 -3.62 20.88
CA SER A 572 32.76 -4.86 20.31
C SER A 572 32.48 -4.94 18.80
N HIS A 573 33.23 -5.78 18.09
CA HIS A 573 32.99 -6.02 16.67
C HIS A 573 31.55 -6.47 16.36
N TYR A 574 30.98 -7.32 17.22
CA TYR A 574 29.60 -7.77 17.09
C TYR A 574 28.60 -6.61 17.19
N GLU A 575 28.75 -5.74 18.20
CA GLU A 575 27.89 -4.55 18.36
C GLU A 575 28.01 -3.61 17.15
N LEU A 576 29.23 -3.42 16.62
CA LEU A 576 29.46 -2.62 15.41
C LEU A 576 28.78 -3.25 14.19
N GLN A 577 28.90 -4.56 14.02
CA GLN A 577 28.26 -5.29 12.92
C GLN A 577 26.74 -5.21 13.02
N GLU A 578 26.16 -5.49 14.18
CA GLU A 578 24.73 -5.39 14.42
C GLU A 578 24.19 -3.98 14.11
N ALA A 579 24.92 -2.92 14.47
CA ALA A 579 24.56 -1.56 14.12
C ALA A 579 24.58 -1.30 12.60
N VAL A 580 25.59 -1.82 11.88
CA VAL A 580 25.63 -1.75 10.41
C VAL A 580 24.46 -2.52 9.79
N ASP A 581 24.13 -3.71 10.30
CA ASP A 581 23.00 -4.52 9.84
C ASP A 581 21.69 -3.75 9.97
N LYS A 582 21.44 -3.19 11.15
CA LYS A 582 20.24 -2.40 11.45
C LYS A 582 20.15 -1.16 10.55
N TYR A 583 21.25 -0.43 10.38
CA TYR A 583 21.32 0.72 9.48
C TYR A 583 21.01 0.34 8.03
N ARG A 584 21.69 -0.70 7.51
CA ARG A 584 21.50 -1.19 6.14
C ARG A 584 20.10 -1.69 5.88
N HIS A 585 19.48 -2.34 6.86
CA HIS A 585 18.11 -2.80 6.75
C HIS A 585 17.13 -1.62 6.58
N CYS A 586 17.35 -0.52 7.31
CA CYS A 586 16.55 0.70 7.15
C CYS A 586 16.74 1.33 5.77
N VAL A 587 18.00 1.49 5.32
CA VAL A 587 18.33 2.05 3.99
C VAL A 587 17.74 1.20 2.87
N ASN A 588 17.92 -0.11 2.91
CA ASN A 588 17.37 -1.02 1.91
C ASN A 588 15.83 -0.96 1.87
N SER A 589 15.19 -0.79 3.02
CA SER A 589 13.73 -0.64 3.10
C SER A 589 13.27 0.68 2.50
N LEU A 590 14.00 1.79 2.73
CA LEU A 590 13.72 3.07 2.08
C LEU A 590 13.82 2.94 0.55
N ILE A 591 14.89 2.35 0.04
CA ILE A 591 15.08 2.13 -1.40
C ILE A 591 13.97 1.26 -1.99
N ALA A 592 13.58 0.19 -1.28
CA ALA A 592 12.50 -0.69 -1.72
C ALA A 592 11.15 0.06 -1.81
N ILE A 593 10.85 0.93 -0.84
CA ILE A 593 9.64 1.78 -0.86
C ILE A 593 9.70 2.73 -2.07
N GLU A 594 10.81 3.40 -2.29
CA GLU A 594 10.97 4.31 -3.43
C GLU A 594 10.79 3.59 -4.76
N LEU A 595 11.40 2.41 -4.92
CA LEU A 595 11.23 1.58 -6.11
C LEU A 595 9.81 1.05 -6.30
N SER A 596 9.08 0.75 -5.22
CA SER A 596 7.70 0.26 -5.31
C SER A 596 6.73 1.27 -5.92
N GLN A 597 7.08 2.57 -5.92
CA GLN A 597 6.31 3.61 -6.61
C GLN A 597 6.22 3.34 -8.12
N LEU A 598 7.21 2.66 -8.71
CA LEU A 598 7.21 2.29 -10.12
C LEU A 598 6.10 1.29 -10.48
N ASP A 599 5.51 0.62 -9.50
CA ASP A 599 4.35 -0.26 -9.68
C ASP A 599 3.03 0.52 -9.92
N LEU A 600 3.06 1.85 -9.81
CA LEU A 600 1.96 2.74 -10.20
C LEU A 600 1.96 3.07 -11.70
N ILE A 601 3.02 2.71 -12.42
CA ILE A 601 3.10 2.80 -13.89
C ILE A 601 2.25 1.68 -14.47
N ASP A 602 1.32 1.98 -15.39
CA ASP A 602 0.56 0.91 -16.04
C ASP A 602 1.39 0.13 -17.06
N GLU A 603 0.86 -1.02 -17.47
CA GLU A 603 1.51 -1.91 -18.43
C GLU A 603 1.79 -1.26 -19.79
N GLU A 604 0.93 -0.33 -20.26
CA GLU A 604 1.12 0.35 -21.54
C GLU A 604 2.32 1.31 -21.49
N GLN A 605 2.35 2.17 -20.47
CA GLN A 605 3.48 3.06 -20.16
C GLN A 605 4.76 2.27 -19.92
N ARG A 606 4.67 1.17 -19.15
CA ARG A 606 5.81 0.31 -18.82
C ARG A 606 6.38 -0.35 -20.08
N SER A 607 5.52 -0.81 -20.99
CA SER A 607 5.96 -1.34 -22.29
C SER A 607 6.67 -0.27 -23.12
N ALA A 608 6.08 0.91 -23.25
CA ALA A 608 6.66 2.02 -24.02
C ALA A 608 8.04 2.45 -23.46
N ILE A 609 8.16 2.57 -22.14
CA ILE A 609 9.43 2.90 -21.47
C ILE A 609 10.48 1.81 -21.73
N ASN A 610 10.10 0.54 -21.62
CA ASN A 610 11.01 -0.58 -21.87
C ASN A 610 11.49 -0.64 -23.32
N ASP A 611 10.63 -0.31 -24.28
CA ASP A 611 11.00 -0.25 -25.70
C ASP A 611 12.00 0.87 -25.98
N ILE A 612 11.83 2.04 -25.33
CA ILE A 612 12.79 3.15 -25.40
C ILE A 612 14.15 2.74 -24.80
N LEU A 613 14.14 2.07 -23.64
CA LEU A 613 15.36 1.59 -22.96
C LEU A 613 16.11 0.51 -23.77
N LYS A 614 15.39 -0.35 -24.49
CA LYS A 614 15.96 -1.40 -25.36
C LYS A 614 16.36 -0.93 -26.75
N GLY A 615 15.84 0.22 -27.20
CA GLY A 615 16.04 0.76 -28.55
C GLY A 615 17.52 0.99 -28.94
N SER A 616 17.81 0.91 -30.24
CA SER A 616 19.16 0.94 -30.80
C SER A 616 19.92 2.27 -30.57
N SER A 617 21.25 2.16 -30.49
CA SER A 617 22.26 3.18 -30.14
C SER A 617 22.36 4.43 -31.04
N ILE A 618 21.30 4.85 -31.73
CA ILE A 618 21.30 5.98 -32.69
C ILE A 618 20.74 7.27 -32.07
N VAL A 619 20.02 7.17 -30.93
CA VAL A 619 19.42 8.31 -30.22
C VAL A 619 20.34 8.73 -29.07
N SER A 620 20.58 10.03 -28.91
CA SER A 620 21.39 10.57 -27.79
C SER A 620 20.74 10.23 -26.43
N GLU A 621 21.53 10.11 -25.36
CA GLU A 621 20.99 9.84 -24.02
C GLU A 621 20.02 10.94 -23.53
N GLU A 622 20.22 12.17 -24.00
CA GLU A 622 19.34 13.31 -23.72
C GLU A 622 17.96 13.13 -24.39
N GLU A 623 17.93 12.72 -25.66
CA GLU A 623 16.67 12.47 -26.38
C GLU A 623 15.94 11.23 -25.84
N LYS A 624 16.67 10.20 -25.38
CA LYS A 624 16.06 9.07 -24.65
C LYS A 624 15.40 9.52 -23.36
N LYS A 625 16.06 10.38 -22.58
CA LYS A 625 15.51 10.94 -21.34
C LYS A 625 14.21 11.70 -21.61
N GLU A 626 14.20 12.60 -22.59
CA GLU A 626 13.00 13.37 -22.95
C GLU A 626 11.83 12.45 -23.31
N LYS A 627 12.05 11.44 -24.16
CA LYS A 627 11.00 10.46 -24.53
C LYS A 627 10.46 9.69 -23.33
N ILE A 628 11.30 9.32 -22.36
CA ILE A 628 10.83 8.64 -21.13
C ILE A 628 10.02 9.61 -20.26
N LEU A 629 10.48 10.86 -20.09
CA LEU A 629 9.77 11.87 -19.30
C LEU A 629 8.37 12.20 -19.88
N GLU A 630 8.20 12.11 -21.20
CA GLU A 630 6.91 12.26 -21.87
C GLU A 630 5.92 11.13 -21.52
N GLN A 631 6.41 9.89 -21.30
CA GLN A 631 5.57 8.76 -20.92
C GLN A 631 5.10 8.81 -19.46
N ILE A 632 5.82 9.53 -18.59
CA ILE A 632 5.53 9.59 -17.16
C ILE A 632 4.37 10.56 -16.90
N ASN A 633 3.28 10.04 -16.32
CA ASN A 633 2.19 10.85 -15.80
C ASN A 633 2.41 11.15 -14.29
N PRO A 634 2.78 12.37 -13.90
CA PRO A 634 3.11 12.71 -12.52
C PRO A 634 1.93 12.58 -11.56
N ALA A 635 0.69 12.72 -12.06
CA ALA A 635 -0.52 12.60 -11.23
C ALA A 635 -0.71 11.21 -10.61
N ARG A 636 -0.07 10.18 -11.18
CA ARG A 636 -0.10 8.81 -10.67
C ARG A 636 0.79 8.54 -9.47
N PHE A 637 1.65 9.49 -9.11
CA PHE A 637 2.59 9.35 -8.02
C PHE A 637 2.22 10.30 -6.89
N PRO A 638 1.07 10.10 -6.22
CA PRO A 638 0.56 11.06 -5.25
C PRO A 638 1.34 11.02 -3.92
N TYR A 639 2.42 10.24 -3.89
CA TYR A 639 3.37 10.10 -2.80
C TYR A 639 4.77 10.67 -3.12
N ILE A 640 4.91 11.39 -4.23
CA ILE A 640 6.12 12.11 -4.60
C ILE A 640 5.77 13.59 -4.58
N GLN A 641 6.56 14.41 -3.88
CA GLN A 641 6.27 15.82 -3.71
C GLN A 641 7.13 16.69 -4.62
N GLY A 642 6.47 17.51 -5.42
CA GLY A 642 7.11 18.48 -6.29
C GLY A 642 6.13 18.94 -7.36
N ASP A 643 6.58 19.86 -8.20
CA ASP A 643 5.88 20.13 -9.45
C ASP A 643 5.95 18.92 -10.40
N ALA A 644 5.21 19.00 -11.50
CA ALA A 644 5.13 17.93 -12.48
C ALA A 644 6.51 17.53 -13.05
N ALA A 645 7.43 18.49 -13.24
CA ALA A 645 8.75 18.22 -13.80
C ALA A 645 9.66 17.52 -12.77
N GLN A 646 9.61 17.97 -11.51
CA GLN A 646 10.28 17.33 -10.39
C GLN A 646 9.85 15.87 -10.26
N ILE A 647 8.55 15.60 -10.14
CA ILE A 647 8.01 14.23 -10.02
C ILE A 647 8.50 13.34 -11.19
N LYS A 648 8.40 13.83 -12.43
CA LYS A 648 8.87 13.10 -13.60
C LYS A 648 10.36 12.76 -13.54
N ASN A 649 11.20 13.71 -13.13
CA ASN A 649 12.64 13.49 -12.99
C ASN A 649 12.97 12.44 -11.92
N HIS A 650 12.29 12.45 -10.77
CA HIS A 650 12.49 11.43 -9.73
C HIS A 650 12.10 10.04 -10.21
N VAL A 651 10.93 9.91 -10.83
CA VAL A 651 10.47 8.63 -11.39
C VAL A 651 11.44 8.13 -12.46
N TYR A 652 11.95 9.02 -13.31
CA TYR A 652 13.00 8.69 -14.29
C TYR A 652 14.26 8.15 -13.60
N GLU A 653 14.76 8.80 -12.54
CA GLU A 653 15.94 8.32 -11.82
C GLU A 653 15.72 6.92 -11.21
N LEU A 654 14.55 6.67 -10.63
CA LEU A 654 14.19 5.35 -10.11
C LEU A 654 14.15 4.28 -11.21
N LEU A 655 13.59 4.61 -12.38
CA LEU A 655 13.55 3.71 -13.54
C LEU A 655 14.97 3.35 -14.02
N ILE A 656 15.82 4.36 -14.19
CA ILE A 656 17.21 4.18 -14.63
C ILE A 656 18.01 3.36 -13.61
N TYR A 657 17.87 3.67 -12.32
CA TYR A 657 18.51 2.89 -11.25
C TYR A 657 18.05 1.42 -11.27
N GLN A 658 16.73 1.16 -11.37
CA GLN A 658 16.19 -0.20 -11.43
C GLN A 658 16.70 -0.95 -12.67
N TRP A 659 16.69 -0.31 -13.84
CA TRP A 659 17.15 -0.88 -15.10
C TRP A 659 18.62 -1.29 -15.05
N HIS A 660 19.49 -0.39 -14.63
CA HIS A 660 20.93 -0.68 -14.58
C HIS A 660 21.29 -1.71 -13.51
N ARG A 661 20.55 -1.71 -12.39
CA ARG A 661 20.68 -2.74 -11.35
C ARG A 661 20.29 -4.12 -11.85
N GLN A 662 19.21 -4.25 -12.61
CA GLN A 662 18.78 -5.54 -13.21
C GLN A 662 19.78 -6.07 -14.24
N ASN A 663 20.51 -5.17 -14.91
CA ASN A 663 21.52 -5.53 -15.92
C ASN A 663 22.96 -5.64 -15.35
N ASN A 664 23.14 -5.59 -14.01
CA ASN A 664 24.45 -5.63 -13.35
C ASN A 664 25.47 -4.61 -13.91
N SER A 665 24.99 -3.42 -14.28
CA SER A 665 25.80 -2.39 -14.96
C SER A 665 26.17 -1.21 -14.07
N LEU A 666 25.69 -1.17 -12.82
CA LEU A 666 26.06 -0.15 -11.84
C LEU A 666 27.38 -0.50 -11.15
N THR A 667 28.28 0.48 -11.04
CA THR A 667 29.44 0.37 -10.16
C THR A 667 29.04 0.55 -8.69
N GLN A 668 29.88 0.09 -7.76
CA GLN A 668 29.64 0.29 -6.33
C GLN A 668 29.56 1.77 -5.94
N GLU A 669 30.37 2.63 -6.57
CA GLU A 669 30.36 4.08 -6.34
C GLU A 669 29.02 4.71 -6.76
N GLN A 670 28.45 4.29 -7.89
CA GLN A 670 27.14 4.76 -8.35
C GLN A 670 26.00 4.33 -7.40
N ILE A 671 26.10 3.13 -6.83
CA ILE A 671 25.14 2.67 -5.82
C ILE A 671 25.24 3.54 -4.55
N ILE A 672 26.46 3.78 -4.06
CA ILE A 672 26.72 4.60 -2.87
C ILE A 672 26.18 6.02 -3.04
N ASP A 673 26.47 6.63 -4.18
CA ASP A 673 26.06 8.00 -4.51
C ASP A 673 24.54 8.13 -4.58
N PHE A 674 23.85 7.15 -5.17
CA PHE A 674 22.39 7.09 -5.15
C PHE A 674 21.84 6.92 -3.72
N GLU A 675 22.40 5.99 -2.92
CA GLU A 675 22.01 5.78 -1.53
C GLU A 675 22.16 7.04 -0.67
N ASP A 676 23.32 7.73 -0.70
CA ASP A 676 23.55 8.93 0.11
C ASP A 676 22.62 10.08 -0.32
N ARG A 677 22.31 10.21 -1.61
CA ARG A 677 21.33 11.20 -2.09
C ARG A 677 19.94 10.96 -1.49
N LEU A 678 19.42 9.73 -1.51
CA LEU A 678 18.12 9.40 -0.92
C LEU A 678 18.13 9.63 0.60
N ILE A 679 19.15 9.13 1.31
CA ILE A 679 19.25 9.25 2.77
C ILE A 679 19.37 10.71 3.18
N LYS A 680 20.19 11.50 2.47
CA LYS A 680 20.33 12.93 2.71
C LYS A 680 18.99 13.64 2.56
N LYS A 681 18.21 13.28 1.54
CA LYS A 681 16.89 13.87 1.32
C LYS A 681 15.90 13.49 2.43
N ALA A 682 15.83 12.21 2.79
CA ALA A 682 15.05 11.75 3.94
C ALA A 682 15.45 12.41 5.27
N SER A 683 16.71 12.83 5.41
CA SER A 683 17.23 13.49 6.62
C SER A 683 16.88 14.98 6.73
N ILE A 684 16.43 15.64 5.67
CA ILE A 684 16.06 17.07 5.72
C ILE A 684 14.78 17.23 6.55
N ASP A 685 13.78 16.39 6.25
CA ASP A 685 12.41 16.58 6.72
C ASP A 685 12.02 15.59 7.83
N ASN A 686 12.96 14.72 8.25
CA ASN A 686 12.73 13.75 9.32
C ASN A 686 13.88 13.65 10.35
N PRO A 687 13.58 13.90 11.64
CA PRO A 687 14.59 13.89 12.69
C PRO A 687 15.16 12.48 12.98
N LEU A 688 14.38 11.41 12.76
CA LEU A 688 14.85 10.03 12.97
C LEU A 688 15.91 9.66 11.93
N TRP A 689 15.69 10.01 10.66
CA TRP A 689 16.70 9.79 9.61
C TRP A 689 17.94 10.62 9.83
N LYS A 690 17.78 11.88 10.22
CA LYS A 690 18.91 12.74 10.59
C LYS A 690 19.75 12.11 11.70
N GLN A 691 19.10 11.67 12.78
CA GLN A 691 19.77 11.00 13.89
C GLN A 691 20.43 9.69 13.47
N LEU A 692 19.75 8.85 12.66
CA LEU A 692 20.33 7.60 12.15
C LEU A 692 21.58 7.86 11.30
N ARG A 693 21.56 8.91 10.47
CA ARG A 693 22.70 9.31 9.64
C ARG A 693 23.87 9.81 10.49
N GLU A 694 23.62 10.63 11.50
CA GLU A 694 24.64 11.10 12.47
C GLU A 694 25.26 9.92 13.23
N ASN A 695 24.43 8.98 13.69
CA ASN A 695 24.84 7.74 14.33
C ASN A 695 25.73 6.86 13.43
N HIS A 696 25.37 6.72 12.15
CA HIS A 696 26.18 6.01 11.16
C HIS A 696 27.52 6.72 10.88
N GLN A 697 27.55 8.06 10.86
CA GLN A 697 28.80 8.82 10.76
C GLN A 697 29.71 8.59 11.97
N HIS A 698 29.15 8.55 13.18
CA HIS A 698 29.92 8.23 14.38
C HIS A 698 30.52 6.81 14.32
N LEU A 699 29.71 5.83 13.91
CA LEU A 699 30.16 4.46 13.67
C LEU A 699 31.30 4.40 12.65
N HIS A 700 31.19 5.14 11.54
CA HIS A 700 32.23 5.24 10.53
C HIS A 700 33.55 5.78 11.10
N VAL A 701 33.50 6.80 11.97
CA VAL A 701 34.68 7.35 12.66
C VAL A 701 35.37 6.31 13.54
N ILE A 702 34.60 5.56 14.34
CA ILE A 702 35.13 4.49 15.21
C ILE A 702 35.85 3.43 14.38
N VAL A 703 35.22 2.94 13.31
CA VAL A 703 35.83 1.91 12.45
C VAL A 703 37.05 2.43 11.71
N THR A 704 37.02 3.69 11.23
CA THR A 704 38.19 4.32 10.58
C THR A 704 39.39 4.44 11.52
N HIS A 705 39.15 4.75 12.80
CA HIS A 705 40.20 4.76 13.81
C HIS A 705 40.86 3.36 13.95
N ASN A 706 40.06 2.29 14.05
CA ASN A 706 40.58 0.93 14.15
C ASN A 706 41.41 0.53 12.91
N ILE A 707 40.98 0.94 11.72
CA ILE A 707 41.73 0.77 10.47
C ILE A 707 43.10 1.48 10.52
N GLN A 708 43.17 2.71 11.00
CA GLN A 708 44.41 3.49 10.97
C GLN A 708 45.45 3.01 11.98
N TYR A 709 45.03 2.56 13.16
CA TYR A 709 45.94 2.34 14.28
C TYR A 709 46.16 0.87 14.66
N ILE A 710 45.15 0.01 14.50
CA ILE A 710 45.21 -1.38 14.96
C ILE A 710 45.56 -2.32 13.81
N LEU A 711 44.94 -2.12 12.65
CA LEU A 711 45.07 -3.01 11.50
C LEU A 711 46.52 -3.17 10.98
N PRO A 712 47.35 -2.12 10.83
CA PRO A 712 48.74 -2.29 10.40
C PRO A 712 49.59 -3.11 11.37
N ALA A 713 49.31 -2.99 12.68
CA ALA A 713 49.98 -3.80 13.70
C ALA A 713 49.59 -5.28 13.59
N ILE A 714 48.30 -5.57 13.34
CA ILE A 714 47.81 -6.93 13.09
C ILE A 714 48.50 -7.53 11.86
N LEU A 715 48.55 -6.80 10.73
CA LEU A 715 49.16 -7.28 9.49
C LEU A 715 50.66 -7.61 9.68
N ARG A 716 51.39 -6.78 10.43
CA ARG A 716 52.80 -6.98 10.73
C ARG A 716 53.04 -8.21 11.62
N GLU A 717 52.42 -8.27 12.80
CA GLU A 717 52.62 -9.39 13.74
C GLU A 717 52.11 -10.72 13.14
N GLY A 718 50.98 -10.68 12.42
CA GLY A 718 50.45 -11.84 11.72
C GLY A 718 51.39 -12.33 10.62
N SER A 719 52.00 -11.43 9.84
CA SER A 719 52.99 -11.80 8.83
C SER A 719 54.22 -12.47 9.45
N SER A 720 54.72 -11.93 10.57
CA SER A 720 55.83 -12.54 11.32
C SER A 720 55.45 -13.92 11.87
N LEU A 721 54.23 -14.08 12.39
CA LEU A 721 53.72 -15.38 12.84
C LEU A 721 53.70 -16.41 11.71
N LEU A 722 53.20 -16.04 10.52
CA LEU A 722 53.19 -16.92 9.34
C LEU A 722 54.60 -17.32 8.91
N GLU A 723 55.59 -16.43 9.00
CA GLU A 723 56.99 -16.73 8.67
C GLU A 723 57.60 -17.73 9.67
N VAL A 724 57.38 -17.53 10.97
CA VAL A 724 57.88 -18.45 12.00
C VAL A 724 57.18 -19.81 11.93
N MET A 725 55.89 -19.86 11.61
CA MET A 725 55.17 -21.11 11.39
C MET A 725 55.62 -21.84 10.11
N ASN A 726 55.97 -21.12 9.05
CA ASN A 726 56.58 -21.74 7.86
C ASN A 726 57.95 -22.34 8.21
N THR A 727 58.73 -21.62 9.02
CA THR A 727 60.01 -22.11 9.55
C THR A 727 59.82 -23.37 10.40
N GLN A 728 58.78 -23.41 11.25
CA GLN A 728 58.40 -24.60 12.02
C GLN A 728 58.19 -25.81 11.11
N ARG A 729 57.43 -25.61 10.03
CA ARG A 729 57.06 -26.64 9.06
C ARG A 729 58.27 -27.19 8.32
N GLU A 730 59.16 -26.31 7.87
CA GLU A 730 60.37 -26.68 7.12
C GLU A 730 61.40 -27.41 7.98
N GLN A 731 61.34 -27.21 9.30
CA GLN A 731 62.26 -27.79 10.28
C GLN A 731 61.65 -28.98 11.03
N ILE A 732 60.52 -29.52 10.57
CA ILE A 732 59.99 -30.78 11.08
C ILE A 732 61.06 -31.86 10.83
N PRO A 733 61.52 -32.58 11.87
CA PRO A 733 62.52 -33.63 11.74
C PRO A 733 62.11 -34.75 10.78
N GLU A 734 63.03 -35.64 10.43
CA GLU A 734 62.67 -36.86 9.70
C GLU A 734 61.82 -37.79 10.57
N LYS A 735 61.02 -38.66 9.92
CA LYS A 735 60.06 -39.56 10.60
C LYS A 735 60.71 -40.43 11.68
N ASP A 736 62.00 -40.74 11.53
CA ASP A 736 62.74 -41.63 12.42
C ASP A 736 63.27 -40.92 13.68
N SER A 737 63.23 -39.57 13.73
CA SER A 737 63.57 -38.80 14.94
C SER A 737 62.45 -38.93 15.99
N GLY A 738 62.83 -39.16 17.25
CA GLY A 738 61.87 -39.17 18.36
C GLY A 738 61.24 -37.81 18.63
N MET A 739 61.76 -36.72 18.04
CA MET A 739 61.17 -35.39 18.09
C MET A 739 60.08 -35.15 17.03
N TYR A 740 59.97 -36.00 16.01
CA TYR A 740 59.06 -35.85 14.86
C TYR A 740 57.60 -35.60 15.26
N ARG A 741 57.08 -36.43 16.16
CA ARG A 741 55.69 -36.34 16.65
C ARG A 741 55.42 -35.01 17.34
N PHE A 742 56.34 -34.54 18.19
CA PHE A 742 56.19 -33.29 18.95
C PHE A 742 56.13 -32.08 18.01
N TYR A 743 56.97 -32.04 16.97
CA TYR A 743 56.94 -30.98 15.96
C TYR A 743 55.62 -30.96 15.19
N LEU A 744 55.13 -32.12 14.75
CA LEU A 744 53.89 -32.23 14.00
C LEU A 744 52.66 -31.83 14.82
N GLU A 745 52.51 -32.37 16.03
CA GLU A 745 51.37 -32.03 16.91
C GLU A 745 51.38 -30.54 17.26
N ALA A 746 52.54 -29.97 17.60
CA ALA A 746 52.67 -28.54 17.90
C ALA A 746 52.32 -27.67 16.67
N TYR A 747 52.77 -28.06 15.47
CA TYR A 747 52.46 -27.35 14.24
C TYR A 747 50.94 -27.34 13.96
N PHE A 748 50.28 -28.50 14.02
CA PHE A 748 48.84 -28.57 13.75
C PHE A 748 48.01 -27.85 14.83
N LEU A 749 48.43 -27.87 16.10
CA LEU A 749 47.77 -27.11 17.17
C LEU A 749 47.88 -25.60 16.91
N ASN A 750 49.08 -25.11 16.59
CA ASN A 750 49.30 -23.71 16.22
C ASN A 750 48.56 -23.33 14.93
N TYR A 751 48.47 -24.23 13.95
CA TYR A 751 47.69 -24.01 12.73
C TYR A 751 46.19 -23.85 13.00
N GLN A 752 45.60 -24.66 13.90
CA GLN A 752 44.20 -24.47 14.29
C GLN A 752 43.99 -23.11 14.99
N LYS A 753 44.92 -22.70 15.87
CA LYS A 753 44.89 -21.36 16.49
C LYS A 753 44.94 -20.25 15.44
N LEU A 754 45.81 -20.37 14.43
CA LEU A 754 45.90 -19.38 13.35
C LEU A 754 44.60 -19.28 12.55
N LEU A 755 44.01 -20.41 12.14
CA LEU A 755 42.75 -20.45 11.37
C LEU A 755 41.62 -19.73 12.10
N HIS A 756 41.61 -19.82 13.43
CA HIS A 756 40.65 -19.13 14.27
C HIS A 756 40.73 -17.61 14.13
N TYR A 757 41.93 -17.02 14.30
CA TYR A 757 42.14 -15.59 14.12
C TYR A 757 41.91 -15.13 12.67
N VAL A 758 42.26 -15.95 11.68
CA VAL A 758 42.01 -15.66 10.26
C VAL A 758 40.50 -15.53 9.99
N ARG A 759 39.67 -16.35 10.64
CA ARG A 759 38.21 -16.25 10.52
C ARG A 759 37.68 -14.93 11.08
N GLY A 760 38.09 -14.56 12.30
CA GLY A 760 37.71 -13.26 12.88
C GLY A 760 38.20 -12.06 12.06
N PHE A 761 39.39 -12.16 11.44
CA PHE A 761 39.90 -11.15 10.52
C PHE A 761 39.04 -10.99 9.27
N SER A 762 38.56 -12.12 8.71
CA SER A 762 37.67 -12.12 7.55
C SER A 762 36.33 -11.45 7.86
N GLU A 763 35.78 -11.68 9.05
CA GLU A 763 34.56 -11.00 9.51
C GLU A 763 34.77 -9.49 9.64
N TYR A 764 35.92 -9.06 10.17
CA TYR A 764 36.29 -7.64 10.19
C TYR A 764 36.41 -7.03 8.79
N GLN A 765 37.06 -7.72 7.84
CA GLN A 765 37.13 -7.28 6.45
C GLN A 765 35.73 -7.16 5.81
N ASN A 766 34.79 -8.05 6.16
CA ASN A 766 33.41 -7.97 5.70
C ASN A 766 32.67 -6.76 6.28
N LEU A 767 32.91 -6.40 7.55
CA LEU A 767 32.39 -5.17 8.14
C LEU A 767 32.87 -3.93 7.36
N LEU A 768 34.16 -3.85 7.01
CA LEU A 768 34.71 -2.74 6.23
C LEU A 768 34.02 -2.59 4.88
N LYS A 769 33.88 -3.71 4.15
CA LYS A 769 33.17 -3.73 2.86
C LYS A 769 31.75 -3.22 2.98
N ARG A 770 31.04 -3.58 4.05
CA ARG A 770 29.64 -3.18 4.28
C ARG A 770 29.47 -1.74 4.71
N LEU A 771 30.51 -1.12 5.26
CA LEU A 771 30.59 0.32 5.51
C LEU A 771 31.07 1.11 4.28
N HIS A 772 31.30 0.44 3.15
CA HIS A 772 31.90 1.03 1.95
C HIS A 772 33.28 1.65 2.22
N LEU A 773 33.99 1.13 3.22
CA LEU A 773 35.36 1.51 3.54
C LEU A 773 36.32 0.64 2.73
N SER A 774 37.06 1.25 1.81
CA SER A 774 38.18 0.59 1.15
C SER A 774 39.45 0.82 1.95
N PHE A 775 40.09 -0.27 2.37
CA PHE A 775 41.48 -0.25 2.81
C PHE A 775 42.33 -0.80 1.68
N GLN A 776 42.68 0.05 0.72
CA GLN A 776 43.66 -0.32 -0.29
C GLN A 776 45.06 -0.20 0.32
N ASN A 777 45.63 -1.34 0.65
CA ASN A 777 47.01 -1.43 1.09
C ASN A 777 47.57 -2.78 0.62
N ASP A 778 48.64 -2.74 -0.17
CA ASP A 778 49.36 -3.91 -0.68
C ASP A 778 49.69 -4.90 0.47
N GLU A 779 49.90 -4.40 1.68
CA GLU A 779 50.14 -5.21 2.88
C GLU A 779 49.00 -6.17 3.22
N MET A 780 47.74 -5.80 2.97
CA MET A 780 46.59 -6.66 3.24
C MET A 780 46.46 -7.77 2.19
N GLU A 781 46.70 -7.44 0.91
CA GLU A 781 46.74 -8.45 -0.16
C GLU A 781 47.89 -9.43 0.10
N ILE A 782 49.09 -8.94 0.39
CA ILE A 782 50.25 -9.77 0.74
C ILE A 782 49.95 -10.66 1.94
N PHE A 783 49.31 -10.14 2.99
CA PHE A 783 48.96 -10.94 4.16
C PHE A 783 47.93 -12.03 3.83
N ASN A 784 46.89 -11.70 3.04
CA ASN A 784 45.91 -12.68 2.56
C ASN A 784 46.59 -13.77 1.70
N GLU A 785 47.52 -13.40 0.82
CA GLU A 785 48.30 -14.35 0.02
C GLU A 785 49.14 -15.29 0.89
N LYS A 786 49.84 -14.75 1.90
CA LYS A 786 50.61 -15.55 2.86
C LYS A 786 49.73 -16.54 3.64
N ILE A 787 48.51 -16.14 4.02
CA ILE A 787 47.53 -17.04 4.65
C ILE A 787 47.15 -18.17 3.70
N GLN A 788 46.79 -17.85 2.45
CA GLN A 788 46.40 -18.85 1.46
C GLN A 788 47.54 -19.81 1.10
N ASP A 789 48.77 -19.30 1.05
CA ASP A 789 49.98 -20.12 0.88
C ASP A 789 50.16 -21.09 2.06
N MET A 790 50.06 -20.61 3.30
CA MET A 790 50.15 -21.45 4.51
C MET A 790 49.08 -22.54 4.54
N ILE A 791 47.83 -22.22 4.18
CA ILE A 791 46.72 -23.17 4.11
C ILE A 791 47.07 -24.28 3.12
N ARG A 792 47.45 -23.92 1.90
CA ARG A 792 47.83 -24.87 0.84
C ARG A 792 48.99 -25.77 1.28
N LYS A 793 50.05 -25.16 1.80
CA LYS A 793 51.24 -25.82 2.35
C LYS A 793 50.93 -26.81 3.46
N THR A 794 49.90 -26.53 4.25
CA THR A 794 49.44 -27.41 5.33
C THR A 794 48.58 -28.55 4.82
N GLU A 795 47.73 -28.30 3.80
CA GLU A 795 46.99 -29.38 3.13
C GLU A 795 47.93 -30.34 2.39
N ASP A 796 48.98 -29.84 1.75
CA ASP A 796 50.02 -30.68 1.13
C ASP A 796 50.71 -31.57 2.17
N LEU A 797 51.03 -31.03 3.36
CA LEU A 797 51.62 -31.78 4.47
C LEU A 797 50.71 -32.92 4.93
N LYS A 798 49.39 -32.71 4.99
CA LYS A 798 48.41 -33.75 5.33
C LYS A 798 48.40 -34.91 4.32
N ALA A 799 48.85 -34.69 3.08
CA ALA A 799 48.87 -35.72 2.05
C ALA A 799 50.05 -36.70 2.18
N ILE A 800 51.06 -36.40 3.01
CA ILE A 800 52.36 -37.10 3.02
C ILE A 800 52.30 -38.50 3.66
N SER A 801 51.51 -38.72 4.71
CA SER A 801 51.38 -40.04 5.35
C SER A 801 50.10 -40.20 6.17
N GLU A 802 49.70 -41.45 6.45
CA GLU A 802 48.55 -41.74 7.33
C GLU A 802 48.77 -41.30 8.77
N ASP A 803 50.02 -41.31 9.27
CA ASP A 803 50.35 -40.82 10.61
C ASP A 803 50.11 -39.31 10.73
N VAL A 804 50.51 -38.55 9.71
CA VAL A 804 50.25 -37.10 9.63
C VAL A 804 48.76 -36.82 9.50
N LYS A 805 48.02 -37.58 8.68
CA LYS A 805 46.56 -37.45 8.59
C LYS A 805 45.86 -37.70 9.91
N LYS A 806 46.30 -38.73 10.65
CA LYS A 806 45.76 -39.08 11.96
C LYS A 806 46.00 -37.94 12.96
N ILE A 807 47.23 -37.46 13.10
CA ILE A 807 47.56 -36.35 14.01
C ILE A 807 46.78 -35.09 13.63
N ALA A 808 46.69 -34.76 12.34
CA ALA A 808 45.94 -33.61 11.86
C ALA A 808 44.43 -33.74 12.15
N LYS A 809 43.87 -34.95 12.03
CA LYS A 809 42.47 -35.24 12.33
C LYS A 809 42.20 -35.14 13.83
N GLU A 810 43.01 -35.77 14.67
CA GLU A 810 42.87 -35.71 16.14
C GLU A 810 42.97 -34.27 16.64
N THR A 811 43.94 -33.50 16.12
CA THR A 811 44.11 -32.09 16.46
C THR A 811 42.93 -31.23 15.98
N ARG A 812 42.35 -31.55 14.82
CA ARG A 812 41.14 -30.89 14.31
C ARG A 812 39.93 -31.22 15.16
N GLU A 813 39.66 -32.49 15.47
CA GLU A 813 38.51 -32.90 16.28
C GLU A 813 38.51 -32.22 17.67
N ILE A 814 39.68 -32.02 18.26
CA ILE A 814 39.87 -31.24 19.50
C ILE A 814 39.39 -29.79 19.34
N ALA A 815 39.57 -29.18 18.17
CA ALA A 815 39.12 -27.81 17.91
C ALA A 815 37.59 -27.71 17.65
N TYR A 816 36.91 -28.81 17.29
CA TYR A 816 35.48 -28.80 16.91
C TYR A 816 34.54 -29.43 17.96
N SER A 817 35.03 -30.24 18.91
CA SER A 817 34.19 -30.99 19.86
C SER A 817 33.39 -30.13 20.85
N ASP A 818 33.74 -28.85 21.00
CA ASP A 818 33.12 -27.94 21.98
C ASP A 818 32.13 -26.95 21.36
N SER A 819 31.73 -27.14 20.09
CA SER A 819 30.75 -26.28 19.40
C SER A 819 29.30 -26.68 19.72
N HIS A 820 28.73 -26.18 20.83
CA HIS A 820 27.28 -26.18 21.05
C HIS A 820 26.72 -24.75 20.99
N GLU A 821 25.57 -24.61 20.33
CA GLU A 821 24.94 -23.33 19.94
C GLU A 821 24.66 -22.38 21.13
N ASN A 822 25.50 -21.34 21.29
CA ASN A 822 25.12 -19.92 21.42
C ASN A 822 26.32 -19.06 21.89
N ASP A 823 26.45 -17.87 21.31
CA ASP A 823 27.45 -16.82 21.57
C ASP A 823 28.89 -17.07 21.08
N TYR A 824 29.09 -16.82 19.79
CA TYR A 824 30.27 -17.15 18.98
C TYR A 824 31.63 -16.73 19.60
N TRP A 825 31.70 -15.59 20.30
CA TRP A 825 32.96 -15.06 20.83
C TRP A 825 33.37 -15.59 22.21
N GLN A 826 32.41 -15.99 23.06
CA GLN A 826 32.75 -16.68 24.31
C GLN A 826 33.31 -18.08 24.02
N MET A 827 32.75 -18.75 23.00
CA MET A 827 33.21 -20.05 22.50
C MET A 827 34.65 -19.97 21.94
N ASP A 828 34.98 -18.87 21.28
CA ASP A 828 36.28 -18.65 20.64
C ASP A 828 37.44 -18.52 21.66
N SER A 829 37.20 -17.85 22.80
CA SER A 829 38.19 -17.76 23.89
C SER A 829 38.44 -19.10 24.59
N GLU A 830 37.44 -19.97 24.69
CA GLU A 830 37.58 -21.30 25.32
C GLU A 830 38.31 -22.29 24.40
N ALA A 831 38.01 -22.25 23.09
CA ALA A 831 38.70 -23.07 22.10
C ALA A 831 40.20 -22.76 22.03
N ILE A 832 40.59 -21.47 22.01
CA ILE A 832 42.00 -21.07 22.05
C ILE A 832 42.67 -21.52 23.35
N LYS A 833 42.00 -21.32 24.50
CA LYS A 833 42.54 -21.75 25.81
C LYS A 833 42.72 -23.26 25.88
N HIS A 834 41.84 -24.03 25.26
CA HIS A 834 41.98 -25.49 25.17
C HIS A 834 43.21 -25.88 24.33
N LEU A 835 43.40 -25.23 23.17
CA LEU A 835 44.57 -25.44 22.32
C LEU A 835 45.88 -25.05 23.03
N ASP A 836 45.89 -23.96 23.81
CA ASP A 836 47.02 -23.55 24.64
C ASP A 836 47.36 -24.59 25.71
N ASN A 837 46.36 -25.08 26.46
CA ASN A 837 46.58 -26.13 27.47
C ASN A 837 47.17 -27.41 26.85
N LYS A 838 46.78 -27.75 25.62
CA LYS A 838 47.32 -28.90 24.88
C LYS A 838 48.76 -28.68 24.44
N LEU A 839 49.09 -27.47 23.95
CA LEU A 839 50.46 -27.08 23.64
C LEU A 839 51.36 -27.13 24.88
N ASP A 840 50.88 -26.66 26.02
CA ASP A 840 51.61 -26.71 27.30
C ASP A 840 51.84 -28.15 27.76
N ALA A 841 50.82 -29.01 27.66
CA ALA A 841 50.94 -30.44 27.98
C ALA A 841 51.95 -31.14 27.06
N LEU A 842 51.91 -30.84 25.75
CA LEU A 842 52.85 -31.35 24.76
C LEU A 842 54.28 -30.89 25.07
N GLY A 843 54.46 -29.63 25.47
CA GLY A 843 55.74 -29.08 25.91
C GLY A 843 56.28 -29.77 27.16
N LEU A 844 55.43 -30.09 28.13
CA LEU A 844 55.79 -30.86 29.33
C LEU A 844 56.20 -32.30 29.00
N GLU A 845 55.52 -32.94 28.04
CA GLU A 845 55.86 -34.27 27.54
C GLU A 845 57.23 -34.25 26.83
N ALA A 846 57.42 -33.31 25.89
CA ALA A 846 58.69 -33.10 25.20
C ALA A 846 59.84 -32.77 26.17
N LYS A 847 59.58 -32.11 27.30
CA LYS A 847 60.61 -31.81 28.31
C LYS A 847 61.11 -33.08 28.99
N LYS A 848 60.22 -34.04 29.25
CA LYS A 848 60.53 -35.35 29.84
C LYS A 848 61.20 -36.32 28.86
N TYR A 849 61.03 -36.12 27.55
CA TYR A 849 61.69 -36.90 26.51
C TYR A 849 63.22 -36.86 26.67
N GLN A 850 63.89 -38.01 26.58
CA GLN A 850 65.35 -38.11 26.69
C GLN A 850 65.93 -38.33 25.28
N PRO A 851 66.66 -37.36 24.71
CA PRO A 851 67.26 -37.48 23.38
C PRO A 851 68.24 -38.65 23.30
N VAL A 852 68.26 -39.37 22.18
CA VAL A 852 69.16 -40.51 21.98
C VAL A 852 70.49 -40.16 21.29
N ASP A 853 70.61 -38.99 20.66
CA ASP A 853 71.85 -38.50 20.04
C ASP A 853 72.03 -36.97 20.11
N GLU A 854 73.18 -36.46 19.66
CA GLU A 854 73.46 -35.01 19.61
C GLU A 854 72.56 -34.23 18.64
N VAL A 855 71.94 -34.91 17.66
CA VAL A 855 71.04 -34.28 16.69
C VAL A 855 69.71 -33.99 17.36
N GLU A 856 69.11 -34.98 18.03
CA GLU A 856 67.88 -34.83 18.80
C GLU A 856 68.02 -33.84 19.97
N VAL A 857 69.22 -33.72 20.58
CA VAL A 857 69.49 -32.67 21.58
C VAL A 857 69.30 -31.29 20.97
N LYS A 858 69.87 -31.05 19.79
CA LYS A 858 69.73 -29.77 19.07
C LYS A 858 68.30 -29.55 18.58
N GLU A 859 67.64 -30.60 18.07
CA GLU A 859 66.23 -30.54 17.65
C GLU A 859 65.30 -30.20 18.81
N LYS A 860 65.55 -30.75 19.99
CA LYS A 860 64.81 -30.47 21.23
C LYS A 860 65.03 -29.03 21.71
N GLU A 861 66.27 -28.56 21.75
CA GLU A 861 66.56 -27.15 22.09
C GLU A 861 65.92 -26.17 21.10
N HIS A 862 65.92 -26.54 19.82
CA HIS A 862 65.31 -25.75 18.76
C HIS A 862 63.77 -25.75 18.84
N PHE A 863 63.17 -26.90 19.17
CA PHE A 863 61.73 -27.06 19.37
C PHE A 863 61.20 -26.08 20.40
N PHE A 864 61.85 -26.00 21.57
CA PHE A 864 61.44 -25.09 22.63
C PHE A 864 61.63 -23.61 22.26
N ARG A 865 62.73 -23.25 21.58
CA ARG A 865 62.91 -21.88 21.08
C ARG A 865 61.81 -21.47 20.11
N LEU A 866 61.39 -22.39 19.26
CA LEU A 866 60.37 -22.14 18.26
C LEU A 866 58.96 -22.11 18.86
N LEU A 867 58.67 -22.98 19.84
CA LEU A 867 57.46 -22.91 20.68
C LEU A 867 57.34 -21.57 21.40
N ASP A 868 58.41 -21.10 22.06
CA ASP A 868 58.43 -19.82 22.77
C ASP A 868 58.22 -18.63 21.81
N SER A 869 58.87 -18.67 20.64
CA SER A 869 58.71 -17.63 19.62
C SER A 869 57.27 -17.54 19.13
N ILE A 870 56.67 -18.67 18.78
CA ILE A 870 55.28 -18.74 18.30
C ILE A 870 54.30 -18.36 19.42
N ALA A 871 54.53 -18.80 20.66
CA ALA A 871 53.69 -18.43 21.81
C ALA A 871 53.70 -16.91 22.05
N ASN A 872 54.88 -16.27 21.97
CA ASN A 872 54.99 -14.81 22.10
C ASN A 872 54.28 -14.06 20.96
N LEU A 873 54.43 -14.53 19.72
CA LEU A 873 53.74 -13.93 18.57
C LEU A 873 52.22 -14.11 18.68
N PHE A 874 51.72 -15.29 19.06
CA PHE A 874 50.30 -15.47 19.34
C PHE A 874 49.81 -14.59 20.48
N LYS A 875 50.61 -14.35 21.53
CA LYS A 875 50.23 -13.43 22.61
C LYS A 875 50.11 -11.99 22.12
N ASN A 876 51.05 -11.52 21.31
CA ASN A 876 50.99 -10.19 20.69
C ASN A 876 49.76 -10.08 19.76
N PHE A 877 49.58 -11.10 18.92
CA PHE A 877 48.48 -11.18 17.97
C PHE A 877 47.12 -11.21 18.67
N ALA A 878 46.96 -12.03 19.72
CA ALA A 878 45.79 -12.07 20.59
C ALA A 878 45.51 -10.71 21.22
N THR A 879 46.54 -10.02 21.73
CA THR A 879 46.39 -8.69 22.35
C THR A 879 45.89 -7.65 21.34
N LEU A 880 46.35 -7.71 20.09
CA LEU A 880 45.91 -6.79 19.03
C LEU A 880 44.48 -7.11 18.56
N PHE A 881 44.13 -8.39 18.42
CA PHE A 881 42.76 -8.81 18.14
C PHE A 881 41.82 -8.44 19.29
N GLU A 882 42.23 -8.63 20.54
CA GLU A 882 41.47 -8.16 21.69
C GLU A 882 41.26 -6.64 21.65
N LYS A 883 42.25 -5.84 21.23
CA LYS A 883 42.06 -4.39 21.05
C LYS A 883 41.10 -4.05 19.91
N LEU A 884 41.03 -4.90 18.88
CA LEU A 884 40.06 -4.79 17.79
C LEU A 884 38.64 -5.19 18.23
N HIS A 885 38.52 -6.06 19.25
CA HIS A 885 37.27 -6.75 19.61
C HIS A 885 36.70 -6.43 21.02
N ARG A 886 37.47 -5.89 21.97
CA ARG A 886 37.04 -5.59 23.36
C ARG A 886 36.75 -4.10 23.59
N LYS A 887 35.83 -3.87 24.55
CA LYS A 887 35.82 -2.66 25.39
C LYS A 887 37.21 -2.51 26.03
N PRO A 888 37.98 -1.44 25.77
CA PRO A 888 39.24 -1.22 26.47
C PRO A 888 38.96 -1.06 27.97
N GLN A 889 39.25 -2.09 28.74
CA GLN A 889 39.39 -1.96 30.18
C GLN A 889 40.74 -1.29 30.46
N ASN A 890 40.65 -0.14 31.15
CA ASN A 890 41.67 0.49 31.98
C ASN A 890 42.67 1.50 31.38
N ASP A 891 42.83 1.64 30.06
CA ASP A 891 43.79 2.65 29.55
C ASP A 891 43.20 4.05 29.28
N TYR A 892 41.87 4.17 29.21
CA TYR A 892 41.20 5.46 28.96
C TYR A 892 40.76 6.21 30.22
N GLU A 893 40.84 5.63 31.43
CA GLU A 893 40.52 6.39 32.66
C GLU A 893 41.46 7.60 32.84
N LYS A 894 42.67 7.55 32.28
CA LYS A 894 43.60 8.68 32.28
C LYS A 894 43.30 9.76 31.24
N ILE A 895 42.49 9.46 30.22
CA ILE A 895 42.06 10.42 29.19
C ILE A 895 40.64 10.93 29.49
N ALA A 896 39.76 10.08 30.00
CA ALA A 896 38.38 10.38 30.38
C ALA A 896 38.25 11.34 31.59
N GLU A 897 39.31 11.56 32.37
CA GLU A 897 39.33 12.63 33.37
C GLU A 897 39.35 14.04 32.75
N LYS A 898 39.67 14.19 31.45
CA LYS A 898 39.53 15.46 30.72
C LYS A 898 38.16 15.70 30.08
N ASP A 899 37.36 14.66 29.85
CA ASP A 899 36.05 14.76 29.16
C ASP A 899 34.83 14.72 30.11
N LYS A 900 35.05 14.75 31.43
CA LYS A 900 33.99 14.78 32.46
C LYS A 900 33.09 16.04 32.45
N GLU A 901 33.23 16.94 31.48
CA GLU A 901 32.32 18.08 31.31
C GLU A 901 31.15 17.83 30.34
N ALA A 902 31.14 16.73 29.57
CA ALA A 902 29.99 16.38 28.71
C ALA A 902 29.03 15.42 29.45
N ARG A 903 28.01 15.98 30.11
CA ARG A 903 26.98 15.19 30.82
C ARG A 903 26.09 14.40 29.85
N PRO A 904 25.71 13.15 30.18
CA PRO A 904 24.62 12.45 29.50
C PRO A 904 23.27 13.11 29.85
N ILE A 905 22.50 13.49 28.84
CA ILE A 905 21.15 14.02 29.03
C ILE A 905 20.20 12.85 29.29
N ASN A 906 19.49 12.94 30.41
CA ASN A 906 18.52 11.96 30.89
C ASN A 906 17.26 11.95 29.97
N PRO A 907 16.84 10.79 29.42
CA PRO A 907 15.76 10.70 28.41
C PRO A 907 14.34 11.05 28.90
N GLY A 908 14.15 11.39 30.18
CA GLY A 908 12.84 11.68 30.78
C GLY A 908 12.28 13.11 30.62
N LYS A 909 12.83 13.97 29.74
CA LYS A 909 12.36 15.38 29.58
C LYS A 909 12.13 15.81 28.12
N VAL A 910 11.61 14.92 27.29
CA VAL A 910 11.24 15.23 25.89
C VAL A 910 9.87 15.92 25.77
N ALA A 911 9.13 16.11 26.87
CA ALA A 911 7.81 16.78 26.84
C ALA A 911 7.85 18.11 27.61
N GLY A 912 8.29 19.18 26.95
CA GLY A 912 8.04 20.54 27.43
C GLY A 912 9.21 21.49 27.17
N ILE A 913 8.89 22.58 26.46
CA ILE A 913 9.71 23.77 26.16
C ILE A 913 10.37 23.73 24.78
N PHE A 914 9.60 24.13 23.77
CA PHE A 914 10.10 24.74 22.54
C PHE A 914 10.08 26.28 22.72
N VAL A 915 11.10 26.93 22.12
CA VAL A 915 11.31 28.39 21.86
C VAL A 915 11.96 29.22 22.99
N PRO A 916 12.97 30.11 22.75
CA PRO A 916 14.00 30.21 21.69
C PRO A 916 15.44 30.38 22.24
N ILE A 917 16.48 29.83 21.59
CA ILE A 917 17.87 30.33 21.76
C ILE A 917 18.57 30.36 20.39
N GLN A 918 18.13 31.29 19.54
CA GLN A 918 18.97 31.89 18.49
C GLN A 918 19.54 33.18 19.09
N GLN A 919 20.70 33.09 19.74
CA GLN A 919 21.62 34.19 20.12
C GLN A 919 22.54 33.67 21.23
N ASN A 920 23.61 32.95 20.89
CA ASN A 920 24.84 32.85 21.70
C ASN A 920 25.98 32.02 21.08
N ALA A 921 25.83 31.52 19.85
CA ALA A 921 26.91 30.77 19.20
C ALA A 921 28.03 31.65 18.59
N ASP A 922 27.81 32.96 18.39
CA ASP A 922 28.82 33.84 17.76
C ASP A 922 29.78 34.53 18.75
N ALA A 923 29.62 34.35 20.06
CA ALA A 923 30.46 35.00 21.07
C ALA A 923 31.63 34.13 21.60
N GLN A 924 31.61 32.81 21.39
CA GLN A 924 32.60 31.89 21.98
C GLN A 924 33.70 31.40 21.02
N LEU A 925 33.66 31.81 19.74
CA LEU A 925 34.70 31.46 18.75
C LEU A 925 35.83 32.51 18.61
N LYS A 926 35.85 33.55 19.47
CA LYS A 926 36.83 34.65 19.38
C LYS A 926 37.83 34.77 20.55
N SER A 927 37.87 33.83 21.51
CA SER A 927 38.77 33.93 22.67
C SER A 927 39.71 32.74 22.90
N ALA A 928 39.96 31.89 21.90
CA ALA A 928 40.84 30.72 22.04
C ALA A 928 42.15 30.80 21.22
N PHE A 929 42.45 31.94 20.61
CA PHE A 929 43.72 32.20 19.93
C PHE A 929 44.34 33.51 20.42
N ASP A 930 44.81 33.53 21.66
CA ASP A 930 45.91 34.41 22.09
C ASP A 930 46.40 33.93 23.45
N ASP A 931 47.55 33.24 23.46
CA ASP A 931 48.58 33.32 24.51
C ASP A 931 49.67 32.27 24.23
N SER A 932 50.60 32.64 23.35
CA SER A 932 51.97 32.16 23.47
C SER A 932 52.95 33.26 23.06
N GLN A 933 53.47 33.97 24.06
CA GLN A 933 54.81 34.58 23.99
C GLN A 933 55.81 33.54 24.53
N PRO A 934 57.03 33.46 23.95
CA PRO A 934 58.10 34.26 24.54
C PRO A 934 59.05 34.95 23.53
N VAL A 935 59.28 36.24 23.80
CA VAL A 935 60.58 36.95 23.89
C VAL A 935 61.58 36.97 22.70
N SER A 936 61.83 38.22 22.26
CA SER A 936 63.08 38.83 21.70
C SER A 936 63.41 38.81 20.18
N SER A 937 63.04 39.90 19.47
CA SER A 937 63.88 40.98 18.85
C SER A 937 65.17 40.65 18.05
N PRO A 938 65.68 41.50 17.11
CA PRO A 938 65.03 42.39 16.12
C PRO A 938 65.63 42.37 14.68
N ALA A 939 64.90 43.03 13.77
CA ALA A 939 65.35 43.91 12.67
C ALA A 939 66.05 43.31 11.43
N ALA A 940 65.36 43.38 10.28
CA ALA A 940 65.51 44.48 9.31
C ALA A 940 64.25 44.56 8.43
#